data_AF-A0A443KGV1-F1
#
_entry.id   AF-A0A443KGV1-F1
#
_cell.length_a   1.000
_cell.length_b   1.000
_cell.length_c   1.000
_cell.angle_alpha   90.00
_cell.angle_beta   90.00
_cell.angle_gamma   90.00
#
_symmetry.space_group_name_H-M   'P 1'
#
loop_
_entity.id
_entity.type
_entity.pdbx_description
1 polymer ?
#
loop_
_entity_poly.entity_id
_entity_poly.type
_entity_poly.pdbx_seq_one_letter_code
_entity_poly.pdbx_strand_id
1 'polypeptide(L)'
;MKISTILDHIDNGHMALPEFQRGYVWNREQVKGLFDSLYRRHPVGGLLVWATESKTAAHRGDGQLAAGVVKLLLDGQQRMTSLYGVVRGQPPKFFDGNAQAFTGLHFHLDNETFGFYQPVKMKDDPLWIDVTELMKAGNAGLGAYVARISAIPELASLVGEYVGRLSRLLSITDIDLHIEEVTGADKSLEVVVDIFNRVNSGGTKLSKGDLALAKICADWPDARDTMKAKLAEWKAAGYDFNLDWLLRSVNTVLTGEAKFSYLHDKGAEDIQVGLKRATKHIDSCLNMIGGRLGIDHDQVFFGRFGVPVMVRYLDKKNGALDEKERDKLLFWFVQSGMWGRFSGSTETVIDQDLEAFEGAEGGLDKLLTQLRMWHGGLRVEPGHFTGWSLGARFYPVLYMLTRMGAARDWGTGLALKASLLGKMSRLEVHHIFPKAQLYKRDFKRAEVNALANFCFLTKDTNLVISDRLPEEYFLEIEKAHPGALASQWIPDDPALWKIENFRAFLEARKALLASEVNKRMEELLHGDTHWLEGPAAPTPVSFAVVGGITSEEEEQQLEGINTWMDVQGLPRGTIAYDFSDPDTGEQRAVFDLAWPNGIQEELSQPVAVLLNESSDVIAIASQAGFRCFQTVAELKRYVEADILVQEEAA
;
A
#
# COMPACT_ATOMS: atom_id res chain seq x y z
N MET A 1 16.64 34.89 1.04
CA MET A 1 17.28 34.51 2.33
C MET A 1 18.36 33.50 2.01
N LYS A 2 19.57 33.71 2.51
CA LYS A 2 20.70 32.81 2.25
C LYS A 2 20.45 31.42 2.81
N ILE A 3 20.90 30.39 2.09
CA ILE A 3 20.85 29.00 2.55
C ILE A 3 21.48 28.85 3.94
N SER A 4 22.66 29.43 4.17
CA SER A 4 23.34 29.39 5.49
C SER A 4 22.44 29.88 6.62
N THR A 5 21.76 31.02 6.43
CA THR A 5 20.82 31.59 7.41
C THR A 5 19.63 30.67 7.66
N ILE A 6 19.12 29.99 6.62
CA ILE A 6 18.01 29.03 6.76
C ILE A 6 18.47 27.83 7.61
N LEU A 7 19.68 27.31 7.36
CA LEU A 7 20.23 26.21 8.16
C LEU A 7 20.45 26.61 9.61
N ASP A 8 20.95 27.83 9.87
CA ASP A 8 21.08 28.37 11.23
C ASP A 8 19.71 28.53 11.92
N HIS A 9 18.65 28.90 11.19
CA HIS A 9 17.30 28.95 11.74
C HIS A 9 16.79 27.56 12.15
N ILE A 10 17.13 26.51 11.40
CA ILE A 10 16.80 25.13 11.76
C ILE A 10 17.57 24.71 13.02
N ASP A 11 18.87 25.01 13.10
CA ASP A 11 19.71 24.68 14.25
C ASP A 11 19.19 25.31 15.55
N ASN A 12 18.75 26.57 15.46
CA ASN A 12 18.30 27.35 16.61
C ASN A 12 16.79 27.20 16.90
N GLY A 13 16.06 26.38 16.15
CA GLY A 13 14.62 26.16 16.36
C GLY A 13 13.71 27.32 15.92
N HIS A 14 14.21 28.25 15.11
CA HIS A 14 13.40 29.31 14.47
C HIS A 14 12.68 28.82 13.20
N MET A 15 13.15 27.70 12.63
CA MET A 15 12.49 27.02 11.52
C MET A 15 12.34 25.53 11.84
N ALA A 16 11.15 24.98 11.63
CA ALA A 16 10.85 23.58 11.89
C ALA A 16 9.92 23.00 10.82
N LEU A 17 9.69 21.70 10.87
CA LEU A 17 8.78 21.01 9.98
C LEU A 17 7.41 20.83 10.65
N PRO A 18 6.29 21.19 9.99
CA PRO A 18 4.96 20.89 10.51
C PRO A 18 4.73 19.38 10.64
N GLU A 19 3.96 18.98 11.65
CA GLU A 19 3.65 17.57 11.97
C GLU A 19 2.97 16.80 10.82
N PHE A 20 2.13 17.48 10.01
CA PHE A 20 1.41 16.88 8.87
C PHE A 20 2.29 16.57 7.67
N GLN A 21 3.52 17.08 7.60
CA GLN A 21 4.37 16.78 6.45
C GLN A 21 4.80 15.32 6.46
N ARG A 22 4.91 14.67 5.31
CA ARG A 22 5.43 13.30 5.25
C ARG A 22 6.91 13.21 5.65
N GLY A 23 7.43 11.99 5.80
CA GLY A 23 8.86 11.76 6.01
C GLY A 23 9.73 12.29 4.86
N TYR A 24 11.05 12.17 5.00
CA TYR A 24 11.99 12.47 3.93
C TYR A 24 11.95 11.37 2.86
N VAL A 25 11.72 11.75 1.61
CA VAL A 25 11.45 10.84 0.48
C VAL A 25 12.46 10.96 -0.66
N TRP A 26 13.41 11.90 -0.57
CA TRP A 26 14.35 12.14 -1.65
C TRP A 26 15.44 11.06 -1.72
N ASN A 27 15.77 10.63 -2.93
CA ASN A 27 16.87 9.69 -3.18
C ASN A 27 18.19 10.42 -3.48
N ARG A 28 19.29 9.66 -3.55
CA ARG A 28 20.64 10.19 -3.85
C ARG A 28 20.69 10.97 -5.16
N GLU A 29 20.01 10.52 -6.20
CA GLU A 29 19.99 11.20 -7.50
C GLU A 29 19.31 12.57 -7.43
N GLN A 30 18.23 12.69 -6.65
CA GLN A 30 17.57 13.98 -6.40
C GLN A 30 18.45 14.92 -5.58
N VAL A 31 19.15 14.42 -4.54
CA VAL A 31 20.14 15.20 -3.77
C VAL A 31 21.27 15.66 -4.67
N LYS A 32 21.83 14.77 -5.49
CA LYS A 32 22.87 15.07 -6.49
C LYS A 32 22.40 16.13 -7.47
N GLY A 33 21.20 15.97 -8.03
CA GLY A 33 20.60 16.92 -8.98
C GLY A 33 20.35 18.29 -8.37
N LEU A 34 19.97 18.36 -7.09
CA LEU A 34 19.87 19.62 -6.36
C LEU A 34 21.23 20.31 -6.24
N PHE A 35 22.27 19.59 -5.82
CA PHE A 35 23.61 20.16 -5.68
C PHE A 35 24.22 20.58 -7.03
N ASP A 36 24.03 19.79 -8.09
CA ASP A 36 24.42 20.17 -9.45
C ASP A 36 23.71 21.45 -9.90
N SER A 37 22.39 21.55 -9.68
CA SER A 37 21.61 22.76 -9.98
C SER A 37 22.13 23.97 -9.22
N LEU A 38 22.39 23.84 -7.92
CA LEU A 38 22.90 24.93 -7.08
C LEU A 38 24.31 25.36 -7.50
N TYR A 39 25.21 24.41 -7.77
CA TYR A 39 26.56 24.67 -8.24
C TYR A 39 26.57 25.43 -9.58
N ARG A 40 25.69 25.04 -10.50
CA ARG A 40 25.48 25.68 -11.82
C ARG A 40 24.63 26.96 -11.75
N ARG A 41 24.13 27.34 -10.58
CA ARG A 41 23.23 28.49 -10.37
C ARG A 41 21.91 28.38 -11.14
N HIS A 42 21.44 27.16 -11.38
CA HIS A 42 20.10 26.92 -11.91
C HIS A 42 19.04 27.18 -10.83
N PRO A 43 17.83 27.65 -11.20
CA PRO A 43 16.74 27.83 -10.25
C PRO A 43 16.32 26.49 -9.61
N VAL A 44 16.21 26.46 -8.29
CA VAL A 44 15.78 25.27 -7.52
C VAL A 44 14.41 25.45 -6.87
N GLY A 45 13.67 26.50 -7.26
CA GLY A 45 12.38 26.90 -6.68
C GLY A 45 12.50 27.72 -5.39
N GLY A 46 11.41 28.38 -5.00
CA GLY A 46 11.30 29.08 -3.70
C GLY A 46 10.90 28.14 -2.56
N LEU A 47 10.79 28.68 -1.34
CA LEU A 47 10.22 28.00 -0.18
C LEU A 47 8.89 28.66 0.18
N LEU A 48 7.98 27.88 0.74
CA LEU A 48 6.77 28.38 1.39
C LEU A 48 6.86 28.07 2.88
N VAL A 49 6.64 29.06 3.74
CA VAL A 49 6.69 28.89 5.20
C VAL A 49 5.47 29.50 5.87
N TRP A 50 5.05 28.93 6.99
CA TRP A 50 4.01 29.47 7.87
C TRP A 50 4.66 30.12 9.09
N ALA A 51 4.51 31.43 9.25
CA ALA A 51 4.97 32.11 10.46
C ALA A 51 3.87 32.07 11.52
N THR A 52 4.16 31.45 12.67
CA THR A 52 3.23 31.29 13.78
C THR A 52 3.95 31.41 15.13
N GLU A 53 3.21 31.56 16.22
CA GLU A 53 3.79 31.56 17.56
C GLU A 53 4.27 30.16 17.95
N SER A 54 5.47 30.07 18.52
CA SER A 54 6.08 28.82 19.02
C SER A 54 5.18 28.02 19.96
N LYS A 55 4.30 28.68 20.73
CA LYS A 55 3.37 28.03 21.66
C LYS A 55 2.24 27.28 20.97
N THR A 56 1.89 27.67 19.75
CA THR A 56 0.79 27.08 18.97
C THR A 56 1.32 26.30 17.76
N ALA A 57 2.64 26.24 17.59
CA ALA A 57 3.31 25.55 16.50
C ALA A 57 3.46 24.06 16.82
N ALA A 58 2.62 23.23 16.21
CA ALA A 58 2.85 21.79 16.17
C ALA A 58 3.93 21.47 15.13
N HIS A 59 5.00 20.82 15.56
CA HIS A 59 6.15 20.50 14.72
C HIS A 59 6.68 19.08 14.99
N ARG A 60 7.28 18.51 13.95
CA ARG A 60 7.85 17.16 14.01
C ARG A 60 9.14 17.12 14.83
N GLY A 61 9.29 16.04 15.59
CA GLY A 61 10.51 15.64 16.28
C GLY A 61 10.76 16.36 17.61
N ASP A 62 11.70 15.85 18.40
CA ASP A 62 11.92 16.28 19.80
C ASP A 62 12.69 17.61 19.94
N GLY A 63 12.82 18.38 18.86
CA GLY A 63 13.53 19.66 18.87
C GLY A 63 12.75 20.74 19.61
N GLN A 64 13.40 21.50 20.50
CA GLN A 64 12.74 22.64 21.15
C GLN A 64 12.69 23.84 20.20
N LEU A 65 11.50 24.43 20.05
CA LEU A 65 11.31 25.65 19.26
C LEU A 65 11.81 26.89 20.00
N ALA A 66 12.34 27.86 19.24
CA ALA A 66 12.71 29.15 19.78
C ALA A 66 11.48 29.95 20.25
N ALA A 67 11.62 30.74 21.31
CA ALA A 67 10.54 31.58 21.81
C ALA A 67 10.15 32.68 20.80
N GLY A 68 8.86 33.02 20.75
CA GLY A 68 8.31 34.03 19.84
C GLY A 68 7.76 33.41 18.56
N VAL A 69 8.00 34.06 17.42
CA VAL A 69 7.52 33.61 16.11
C VAL A 69 8.51 32.62 15.49
N VAL A 70 7.98 31.49 15.04
CA VAL A 70 8.70 30.43 14.34
C VAL A 70 8.14 30.24 12.94
N LYS A 71 8.96 29.69 12.03
CA LYS A 71 8.59 29.43 10.64
C LYS A 71 8.46 27.93 10.41
N LEU A 72 7.25 27.44 10.15
CA LEU A 72 7.01 26.05 9.78
C LEU A 72 7.13 25.88 8.26
N LEU A 73 8.05 25.02 7.81
CA LEU A 73 8.35 24.81 6.40
C LEU A 73 7.20 24.05 5.70
N LEU A 74 6.45 24.73 4.83
CA LEU A 74 5.33 24.17 4.09
C LEU A 74 5.75 23.58 2.74
N ASP A 75 6.63 24.24 2.00
CA ASP A 75 7.18 23.69 0.76
C ASP A 75 8.71 23.77 0.76
N GLY A 76 9.34 22.78 0.15
CA GLY A 76 10.80 22.68 0.08
C GLY A 76 11.44 21.88 1.21
N GLN A 77 10.66 21.15 2.01
CA GLN A 77 11.15 20.22 3.04
C GLN A 77 12.31 19.37 2.55
N GLN A 78 12.11 18.68 1.42
CA GLN A 78 13.08 17.70 0.92
C GLN A 78 14.38 18.37 0.49
N ARG A 79 14.29 19.54 -0.17
CA ARG A 79 15.43 20.37 -0.55
C ARG A 79 16.23 20.82 0.67
N MET A 80 15.54 21.40 1.66
CA MET A 80 16.20 21.95 2.85
C MET A 80 16.78 20.86 3.75
N THR A 81 16.10 19.72 3.87
CA THR A 81 16.61 18.57 4.64
C THR A 81 17.88 18.02 4.00
N SER A 82 17.92 17.91 2.67
CA SER A 82 19.11 17.47 1.91
C SER A 82 20.29 18.43 2.10
N LEU A 83 20.03 19.74 1.96
CA LEU A 83 21.03 20.77 2.19
C LEU A 83 21.57 20.74 3.62
N TYR A 84 20.68 20.63 4.61
CA TYR A 84 21.05 20.51 6.01
C TYR A 84 21.94 19.29 6.24
N GLY A 85 21.51 18.12 5.75
CA GLY A 85 22.23 16.86 5.87
C GLY A 85 23.65 16.91 5.30
N VAL A 86 23.82 17.42 4.08
CA VAL A 86 25.15 17.54 3.44
C VAL A 86 26.01 18.60 4.12
N VAL A 87 25.47 19.79 4.43
CA VAL A 87 26.26 20.92 4.94
C VAL A 87 26.65 20.73 6.40
N ARG A 88 25.74 20.20 7.23
CA ARG A 88 26.01 19.93 8.65
C ARG A 88 26.63 18.55 8.90
N GLY A 89 26.46 17.62 7.96
CA GLY A 89 26.92 16.24 8.08
C GLY A 89 26.08 15.38 9.01
N GLN A 90 24.88 15.83 9.36
CA GLN A 90 23.94 15.11 10.22
C GLN A 90 22.49 15.49 9.85
N PRO A 91 21.51 14.59 10.05
CA PRO A 91 20.10 14.92 9.85
C PRO A 91 19.61 16.02 10.82
N PRO A 92 18.62 16.82 10.44
CA PRO A 92 17.94 17.72 11.38
C PRO A 92 17.13 16.93 12.42
N LYS A 93 16.79 17.56 13.55
CA LYS A 93 16.06 16.89 14.66
C LYS A 93 14.68 16.35 14.28
N PHE A 94 14.06 16.90 13.24
CA PHE A 94 12.75 16.48 12.73
C PHE A 94 12.83 15.41 11.63
N PHE A 95 14.01 14.84 11.40
CA PHE A 95 14.25 13.89 10.32
C PHE A 95 13.59 12.54 10.57
N ASP A 96 12.77 12.11 9.62
CA ASP A 96 12.11 10.80 9.58
C ASP A 96 12.35 10.22 8.17
N GLY A 97 13.35 9.35 8.02
CA GLY A 97 13.74 8.78 6.73
C GLY A 97 15.13 8.14 6.74
N ASN A 98 15.67 7.82 5.55
CA ASN A 98 17.00 7.24 5.41
C ASN A 98 18.08 8.32 5.27
N ALA A 99 18.91 8.51 6.31
CA ALA A 99 19.98 9.50 6.30
C ALA A 99 21.06 9.23 5.23
N GLN A 100 21.18 7.98 4.76
CA GLN A 100 22.14 7.60 3.71
C GLN A 100 21.86 8.26 2.36
N ALA A 101 20.69 8.89 2.18
CA ALA A 101 20.31 9.60 0.97
C ALA A 101 21.16 10.85 0.71
N PHE A 102 21.76 11.45 1.74
CA PHE A 102 22.55 12.68 1.62
C PHE A 102 23.96 12.59 2.24
N THR A 103 24.36 11.44 2.78
CA THR A 103 25.73 11.25 3.30
C THR A 103 26.68 10.77 2.20
N GLY A 104 27.93 11.24 2.21
CA GLY A 104 28.95 10.79 1.27
C GLY A 104 28.79 11.37 -0.13
N LEU A 105 28.28 12.60 -0.24
CA LEU A 105 28.27 13.35 -1.50
C LEU A 105 29.67 13.93 -1.78
N HIS A 106 30.23 13.58 -2.93
CA HIS A 106 31.53 14.03 -3.39
C HIS A 106 31.39 14.86 -4.68
N PHE A 107 32.34 15.75 -4.91
CA PHE A 107 32.43 16.58 -6.11
C PHE A 107 33.78 16.35 -6.80
N HIS A 108 33.77 15.98 -8.07
CA HIS A 108 34.99 15.78 -8.83
C HIS A 108 35.44 17.09 -9.48
N LEU A 109 36.64 17.54 -9.11
CA LEU A 109 37.12 18.85 -9.48
C LEU A 109 37.29 19.03 -10.97
N ASP A 110 37.67 17.99 -11.73
CA ASP A 110 38.05 18.17 -13.13
C ASP A 110 36.86 18.27 -14.10
N ASN A 111 35.89 17.36 -13.95
CA ASN A 111 34.71 17.27 -14.81
C ASN A 111 33.47 17.95 -14.22
N GLU A 112 33.59 18.55 -13.03
CA GLU A 112 32.53 19.28 -12.32
C GLU A 112 31.26 18.44 -12.11
N THR A 113 31.44 17.16 -11.77
CA THR A 113 30.34 16.23 -11.51
C THR A 113 30.22 15.90 -10.03
N PHE A 114 28.98 15.78 -9.56
CA PHE A 114 28.68 15.22 -8.25
C PHE A 114 28.53 13.71 -8.35
N GLY A 115 28.91 13.01 -7.29
CA GLY A 115 28.74 11.57 -7.15
C GLY A 115 28.74 11.17 -5.69
N PHE A 116 28.04 10.10 -5.35
CA PHE A 116 28.16 9.52 -4.01
C PHE A 116 29.38 8.63 -3.93
N TYR A 117 30.01 8.56 -2.77
CA TYR A 117 31.27 7.86 -2.56
C TYR A 117 31.21 6.41 -3.06
N GLN A 118 32.14 6.07 -3.96
CA GLN A 118 32.33 4.72 -4.48
C GLN A 118 33.83 4.38 -4.36
N PRO A 119 34.25 3.50 -3.42
CA PRO A 119 35.66 3.23 -3.16
C PRO A 119 36.45 2.88 -4.42
N VAL A 120 35.88 2.03 -5.28
CA VAL A 120 36.49 1.56 -6.54
C VAL A 120 36.82 2.72 -7.50
N LYS A 121 36.03 3.80 -7.49
CA LYS A 121 36.22 4.94 -8.39
C LYS A 121 36.94 6.12 -7.76
N MET A 122 36.83 6.29 -6.44
CA MET A 122 37.16 7.57 -5.79
C MET A 122 38.31 7.48 -4.78
N LYS A 123 38.66 6.29 -4.27
CA LYS A 123 39.61 6.16 -3.16
C LYS A 123 41.01 6.68 -3.50
N ASP A 124 41.47 6.40 -4.72
CA ASP A 124 42.82 6.72 -5.17
C ASP A 124 42.87 7.97 -6.07
N ASP A 125 41.73 8.65 -6.25
CA ASP A 125 41.62 9.85 -7.08
C ASP A 125 41.45 11.10 -6.18
N PRO A 126 42.50 11.94 -6.08
CA PRO A 126 42.51 13.10 -5.18
C PRO A 126 41.61 14.25 -5.64
N LEU A 127 41.02 14.16 -6.85
CA LEU A 127 40.13 15.16 -7.39
C LEU A 127 38.69 15.01 -6.89
N TRP A 128 38.35 13.89 -6.24
CA TRP A 128 37.10 13.73 -5.53
C TRP A 128 37.14 14.38 -4.14
N ILE A 129 36.33 15.42 -3.98
CA ILE A 129 36.26 16.24 -2.78
C ILE A 129 35.02 15.86 -1.99
N ASP A 130 35.18 15.48 -0.72
CA ASP A 130 34.06 15.30 0.18
C ASP A 130 33.39 16.66 0.42
N VAL A 131 32.14 16.79 -0.04
CA VAL A 131 31.39 18.06 0.02
C VAL A 131 31.09 18.41 1.48
N THR A 132 30.77 17.42 2.32
CA THR A 132 30.46 17.64 3.73
C THR A 132 31.70 18.08 4.51
N GLU A 133 32.86 17.45 4.28
CA GLU A 133 34.15 17.87 4.89
C GLU A 133 34.45 19.33 4.53
N LEU A 134 34.34 19.68 3.25
CA LEU A 134 34.58 21.03 2.75
C LEU A 134 33.61 22.04 3.38
N MET A 135 32.31 21.76 3.39
CA MET A 135 31.28 22.66 3.92
C MET A 135 31.44 22.93 5.42
N LYS A 136 31.80 21.90 6.20
CA LYS A 136 32.03 22.04 7.65
C LYS A 136 33.29 22.83 7.96
N ALA A 137 34.35 22.64 7.18
CA ALA A 137 35.63 23.31 7.39
C ALA A 137 35.70 24.71 6.75
N GLY A 138 34.80 25.04 5.82
CA GLY A 138 34.73 26.33 5.14
C GLY A 138 36.05 26.70 4.46
N ASN A 139 36.49 27.95 4.63
CA ASN A 139 37.73 28.46 4.05
C ASN A 139 38.99 27.71 4.51
N ALA A 140 38.99 27.17 5.74
CA ALA A 140 40.10 26.34 6.22
C ALA A 140 40.16 25.00 5.46
N GLY A 141 39.00 24.40 5.17
CA GLY A 141 38.87 23.21 4.33
C GLY A 141 39.36 23.44 2.91
N LEU A 142 38.98 24.57 2.29
CA LEU A 142 39.49 24.97 0.98
C LEU A 142 41.02 25.03 0.99
N GLY A 143 41.63 25.69 1.99
CA GLY A 143 43.08 25.76 2.13
C GLY A 143 43.74 24.38 2.23
N ALA A 144 43.13 23.44 2.96
CA ALA A 144 43.63 22.08 3.09
C ALA A 144 43.58 21.31 1.76
N TYR A 145 42.49 21.41 1.00
CA TYR A 145 42.37 20.79 -0.31
C TYR A 145 43.35 21.38 -1.33
N VAL A 146 43.52 22.70 -1.32
CA VAL A 146 44.51 23.39 -2.17
C VAL A 146 45.92 22.90 -1.86
N ALA A 147 46.28 22.74 -0.58
CA ALA A 147 47.59 22.22 -0.21
C ALA A 147 47.81 20.78 -0.69
N ARG A 148 46.79 19.91 -0.58
CA ARG A 148 46.84 18.52 -1.06
C ARG A 148 47.05 18.45 -2.59
N ILE A 149 46.27 19.22 -3.35
CA ILE A 149 46.36 19.27 -4.82
C ILE A 149 47.71 19.85 -5.26
N SER A 150 48.18 20.92 -4.61
CA SER A 150 49.45 21.58 -4.96
C SER A 150 50.68 20.68 -4.73
N ALA A 151 50.55 19.64 -3.90
CA ALA A 151 51.60 18.67 -3.66
C ALA A 151 51.74 17.64 -4.80
N ILE A 152 50.79 17.60 -5.74
CA ILE A 152 50.77 16.68 -6.88
C ILE A 152 51.30 17.42 -8.12
N PRO A 153 52.50 17.11 -8.61
CA PRO A 153 53.15 17.88 -9.69
C PRO A 153 52.32 17.96 -10.98
N GLU A 154 51.59 16.89 -11.29
CA GLU A 154 50.74 16.76 -12.49
C GLU A 154 49.53 17.72 -12.47
N LEU A 155 49.07 18.12 -11.28
CA LEU A 155 47.91 19.01 -11.10
C LEU A 155 48.31 20.47 -10.86
N ALA A 156 49.61 20.76 -10.73
CA ALA A 156 50.11 22.08 -10.33
C ALA A 156 49.64 23.21 -11.26
N SER A 157 49.53 22.97 -12.57
CA SER A 157 49.05 23.95 -13.54
C SER A 157 47.54 24.21 -13.47
N LEU A 158 46.77 23.32 -12.83
CA LEU A 158 45.30 23.39 -12.71
C LEU A 158 44.84 23.91 -11.34
N VAL A 159 45.75 24.12 -10.39
CA VAL A 159 45.43 24.56 -9.01
C VAL A 159 44.56 25.81 -9.00
N GLY A 160 44.88 26.82 -9.83
CA GLY A 160 44.09 28.05 -9.89
C GLY A 160 42.63 27.82 -10.31
N GLU A 161 42.41 26.91 -11.26
CA GLU A 161 41.07 26.52 -11.71
C GLU A 161 40.32 25.75 -10.63
N TYR A 162 40.97 24.77 -10.00
CA TYR A 162 40.40 23.98 -8.92
C TYR A 162 40.06 24.80 -7.67
N VAL A 163 40.88 25.81 -7.32
CA VAL A 163 40.56 26.80 -6.28
C VAL A 163 39.26 27.53 -6.62
N GLY A 164 39.08 27.94 -7.89
CA GLY A 164 37.86 28.58 -8.37
C GLY A 164 36.63 27.67 -8.22
N ARG A 165 36.76 26.38 -8.58
CA ARG A 165 35.69 25.37 -8.46
C ARG A 165 35.35 25.06 -6.99
N LEU A 166 36.34 24.93 -6.11
CA LEU A 166 36.14 24.78 -4.66
C LEU A 166 35.44 25.99 -4.04
N SER A 167 35.85 27.20 -4.41
CA SER A 167 35.23 28.44 -3.95
C SER A 167 33.76 28.53 -4.42
N ARG A 168 33.49 28.15 -5.69
CA ARG A 168 32.12 28.05 -6.20
C ARG A 168 31.29 27.04 -5.42
N LEU A 169 31.85 25.87 -5.10
CA LEU A 169 31.19 24.85 -4.30
C LEU A 169 30.83 25.37 -2.89
N LEU A 170 31.76 26.01 -2.19
CA LEU A 170 31.49 26.66 -0.89
C LEU A 170 30.41 27.75 -0.98
N SER A 171 30.39 28.51 -2.08
CA SER A 171 29.43 29.61 -2.28
C SER A 171 27.97 29.15 -2.48
N ILE A 172 27.69 27.83 -2.49
CA ILE A 172 26.32 27.31 -2.51
C ILE A 172 25.54 27.80 -1.29
N THR A 173 26.16 27.83 -0.10
CA THR A 173 25.45 28.28 1.12
C THR A 173 25.12 29.77 1.11
N ASP A 174 25.74 30.55 0.22
CA ASP A 174 25.44 31.98 0.02
C ASP A 174 24.33 32.24 -1.00
N ILE A 175 23.76 31.20 -1.62
CA ILE A 175 22.63 31.35 -2.53
C ILE A 175 21.40 31.85 -1.77
N ASP A 176 20.76 32.87 -2.31
CA ASP A 176 19.47 33.36 -1.82
C ASP A 176 18.31 32.54 -2.40
N LEU A 177 17.49 31.99 -1.51
CA LEU A 177 16.20 31.41 -1.86
C LEU A 177 15.08 32.43 -1.59
N HIS A 178 14.12 32.50 -2.52
CA HIS A 178 12.87 33.22 -2.30
C HIS A 178 12.04 32.47 -1.26
N ILE A 179 11.53 33.18 -0.25
CA ILE A 179 10.68 32.62 0.79
C ILE A 179 9.37 33.39 0.77
N GLU A 180 8.28 32.67 0.49
CA GLU A 180 6.94 33.19 0.62
C GLU A 180 6.42 32.85 2.03
N GLU A 181 5.91 33.84 2.76
CA GLU A 181 5.45 33.66 4.13
C GLU A 181 3.93 33.74 4.23
N VAL A 182 3.33 32.65 4.69
CA VAL A 182 1.92 32.62 5.11
C VAL A 182 1.86 33.16 6.54
N THR A 183 1.19 34.30 6.71
CA THR A 183 1.05 34.99 8.00
C THR A 183 -0.38 35.53 8.16
N GLY A 184 -0.79 35.80 9.41
CA GLY A 184 -2.12 36.33 9.75
C GLY A 184 -2.83 35.49 10.80
N ALA A 185 -3.58 36.14 11.69
CA ALA A 185 -4.33 35.46 12.75
C ALA A 185 -5.44 34.54 12.22
N ASP A 186 -5.87 34.74 10.97
CA ASP A 186 -6.84 33.94 10.24
C ASP A 186 -6.23 32.69 9.57
N LYS A 187 -4.90 32.55 9.58
CA LYS A 187 -4.20 31.40 8.99
C LYS A 187 -4.13 30.24 9.98
N SER A 188 -5.29 29.62 10.20
CA SER A 188 -5.39 28.36 10.96
C SER A 188 -4.66 27.21 10.24
N LEU A 189 -4.40 26.12 10.97
CA LEU A 189 -3.82 24.89 10.42
C LEU A 189 -4.57 24.40 9.18
N GLU A 190 -5.90 24.46 9.18
CA GLU A 190 -6.76 24.05 8.06
C GLU A 190 -6.49 24.89 6.80
N VAL A 191 -6.42 26.22 6.94
CA VAL A 191 -6.12 27.12 5.81
C VAL A 191 -4.71 26.86 5.27
N VAL A 192 -3.75 26.63 6.15
CA VAL A 192 -2.34 26.37 5.79
C VAL A 192 -2.21 25.06 5.01
N VAL A 193 -2.93 24.03 5.45
CA VAL A 193 -3.02 22.74 4.78
C VAL A 193 -3.67 22.86 3.39
N ASP A 194 -4.74 23.64 3.27
CA ASP A 194 -5.39 23.90 1.98
C ASP A 194 -4.45 24.63 1.01
N ILE A 195 -3.69 25.60 1.52
CA ILE A 195 -2.64 26.29 0.73
C ILE A 195 -1.59 25.26 0.29
N PHE A 196 -1.10 24.42 1.20
CA PHE A 196 -0.13 23.36 0.88
C PHE A 196 -0.64 22.45 -0.24
N ASN A 197 -1.87 21.94 -0.13
CA ASN A 197 -2.45 21.03 -1.13
C ASN A 197 -2.65 21.69 -2.50
N ARG A 198 -2.98 22.99 -2.54
CA ARG A 198 -3.13 23.75 -3.80
C ARG A 198 -1.77 23.98 -4.47
N VAL A 199 -0.76 24.33 -3.69
CA VAL A 199 0.60 24.57 -4.18
C VAL A 199 1.24 23.25 -4.65
N ASN A 200 1.01 22.15 -3.94
CA ASN A 200 1.53 20.81 -4.25
C ASN A 200 0.63 19.98 -5.18
N SER A 201 -0.17 20.62 -6.04
CA SER A 201 -1.11 19.94 -6.94
C SER A 201 -0.47 18.97 -7.94
N GLY A 202 0.84 19.07 -8.18
CA GLY A 202 1.64 18.11 -8.97
C GLY A 202 2.35 17.00 -8.18
N GLY A 203 2.26 16.98 -6.85
CA GLY A 203 2.85 15.97 -5.97
C GLY A 203 1.81 15.07 -5.31
N THR A 204 2.25 14.11 -4.48
CA THR A 204 1.35 13.26 -3.67
C THR A 204 0.54 14.14 -2.73
N LYS A 205 -0.80 14.20 -2.93
CA LYS A 205 -1.71 14.95 -2.06
C LYS A 205 -1.70 14.35 -0.65
N LEU A 206 -1.71 15.20 0.38
CA LEU A 206 -1.98 14.74 1.75
C LEU A 206 -3.43 14.23 1.79
N SER A 207 -3.65 13.05 2.36
CA SER A 207 -4.99 12.52 2.56
C SER A 207 -5.73 13.31 3.63
N LYS A 208 -7.07 13.27 3.65
CA LYS A 208 -7.84 13.86 4.76
C LYS A 208 -7.46 13.25 6.12
N GLY A 209 -7.08 11.96 6.13
CA GLY A 209 -6.59 11.26 7.32
C GLY A 209 -5.27 11.83 7.83
N ASP A 210 -4.35 12.22 6.94
CA ASP A 210 -3.08 12.85 7.34
C ASP A 210 -3.28 14.19 8.05
N LEU A 211 -4.25 14.97 7.57
CA LEU A 211 -4.60 16.26 8.16
C LEU A 211 -5.20 16.09 9.55
N ALA A 212 -6.12 15.14 9.67
CA ALA A 212 -6.72 14.80 10.94
C ALA A 212 -5.65 14.28 11.92
N LEU A 213 -4.78 13.36 11.49
CA LEU A 213 -3.71 12.83 12.33
C LEU A 213 -2.75 13.92 12.79
N ALA A 214 -2.40 14.87 11.93
CA ALA A 214 -1.51 15.96 12.32
C ALA A 214 -2.12 16.90 13.36
N LYS A 215 -3.42 17.17 13.26
CA LYS A 215 -4.15 17.91 14.28
C LYS A 215 -4.13 17.15 15.61
N ILE A 216 -4.31 15.83 15.56
CA ILE A 216 -4.24 14.98 16.76
C ILE A 216 -2.84 15.03 17.37
N CYS A 217 -1.79 14.94 16.54
CA CYS A 217 -0.41 14.99 17.02
C CYS A 217 -0.04 16.34 17.64
N ALA A 218 -0.74 17.43 17.30
CA ALA A 218 -0.55 18.71 17.98
C ALA A 218 -0.91 18.65 19.47
N ASP A 219 -1.97 17.91 19.82
CA ASP A 219 -2.44 17.75 21.20
C ASP A 219 -1.90 16.46 21.86
N TRP A 220 -1.53 15.46 21.06
CA TRP A 220 -0.98 14.17 21.48
C TRP A 220 0.19 13.74 20.58
N PRO A 221 1.43 14.20 20.86
CA PRO A 221 2.59 13.94 20.01
C PRO A 221 2.84 12.45 19.68
N ASP A 222 2.64 11.55 20.64
CA ASP A 222 2.88 10.11 20.48
C ASP A 222 1.77 9.37 19.69
N ALA A 223 0.73 10.06 19.20
CA ALA A 223 -0.42 9.44 18.56
C ALA A 223 -0.04 8.56 17.36
N ARG A 224 0.83 9.09 16.49
CA ARG A 224 1.28 8.40 15.28
C ARG A 224 2.04 7.12 15.60
N ASP A 225 2.98 7.18 16.53
CA ASP A 225 3.80 6.01 16.90
C ASP A 225 2.98 4.95 17.62
N THR A 226 2.03 5.38 18.47
CA THR A 226 1.08 4.47 19.14
C THR A 226 0.23 3.71 18.12
N MET A 227 -0.28 4.40 17.11
CA MET A 227 -1.06 3.78 16.03
C MET A 227 -0.21 2.85 15.16
N LYS A 228 1.01 3.27 14.79
CA LYS A 228 1.97 2.43 14.04
C LYS A 228 2.33 1.14 14.77
N ALA A 229 2.52 1.20 16.09
CA ALA A 229 2.79 0.01 16.90
C ALA A 229 1.66 -1.01 16.79
N LYS A 230 0.39 -0.57 16.85
CA LYS A 230 -0.76 -1.47 16.70
C LYS A 230 -0.90 -2.02 15.28
N LEU A 231 -0.63 -1.21 14.25
CA LEU A 231 -0.60 -1.69 12.86
C LEU A 231 0.46 -2.79 12.68
N ALA A 232 1.62 -2.66 13.31
CA ALA A 232 2.67 -3.68 13.27
C ALA A 232 2.25 -5.00 13.94
N GLU A 233 1.44 -4.95 15.01
CA GLU A 233 0.86 -6.16 15.61
C GLU A 233 -0.06 -6.91 14.63
N TRP A 234 -0.95 -6.19 13.94
CA TRP A 234 -1.83 -6.79 12.94
C TRP A 234 -1.06 -7.31 11.73
N LYS A 235 0.00 -6.61 11.31
CA LYS A 235 0.90 -7.06 10.25
C LYS A 235 1.59 -8.38 10.62
N ALA A 236 2.05 -8.51 11.86
CA ALA A 236 2.61 -9.76 12.37
C ALA A 236 1.57 -10.89 12.44
N ALA A 237 0.28 -10.55 12.63
CA ALA A 237 -0.84 -11.49 12.58
C ALA A 237 -1.32 -11.81 11.15
N GLY A 238 -0.74 -11.20 10.12
CA GLY A 238 -1.04 -11.46 8.72
C GLY A 238 -2.03 -10.48 8.06
N TYR A 239 -2.38 -9.37 8.70
CA TYR A 239 -3.27 -8.33 8.17
C TYR A 239 -2.51 -7.01 7.92
N ASP A 240 -2.66 -6.40 6.74
CA ASP A 240 -1.93 -5.16 6.41
C ASP A 240 -2.90 -3.96 6.31
N PHE A 241 -2.76 -3.03 7.25
CA PHE A 241 -3.61 -1.83 7.36
C PHE A 241 -2.75 -0.58 7.47
N ASN A 242 -3.33 0.58 7.11
CA ASN A 242 -2.66 1.88 7.18
C ASN A 242 -3.29 2.81 8.23
N LEU A 243 -2.62 3.94 8.47
CA LEU A 243 -3.03 4.94 9.47
C LEU A 243 -4.41 5.53 9.17
N ASP A 244 -4.70 5.85 7.91
CA ASP A 244 -5.99 6.40 7.50
C ASP A 244 -7.15 5.43 7.81
N TRP A 245 -6.98 4.14 7.54
CA TRP A 245 -7.97 3.10 7.86
C TRP A 245 -8.20 2.95 9.37
N LEU A 246 -7.11 2.94 10.16
CA LEU A 246 -7.21 2.85 11.62
C LEU A 246 -7.89 4.10 12.19
N LEU A 247 -7.45 5.28 11.76
CA LEU A 247 -8.01 6.55 12.21
C LEU A 247 -9.49 6.64 11.87
N ARG A 248 -9.91 6.10 10.72
CA ARG A 248 -11.33 6.03 10.35
C ARG A 248 -12.12 5.16 11.33
N SER A 249 -11.59 4.01 11.72
CA SER A 249 -12.22 3.16 12.75
C SER A 249 -12.29 3.83 14.13
N VAL A 250 -11.29 4.63 14.48
CA VAL A 250 -11.33 5.47 15.70
C VAL A 250 -12.43 6.52 15.58
N ASN A 251 -12.54 7.16 14.43
CA ASN A 251 -13.56 8.18 14.17
C ASN A 251 -14.97 7.60 14.28
N THR A 252 -15.26 6.46 13.66
CA THR A 252 -16.61 5.86 13.74
C THR A 252 -17.01 5.55 15.18
N VAL A 253 -16.08 5.12 16.03
CA VAL A 253 -16.31 4.89 17.47
C VAL A 253 -16.62 6.20 18.21
N LEU A 254 -15.86 7.27 17.94
CA LEU A 254 -15.96 8.52 18.69
C LEU A 254 -17.13 9.40 18.26
N THR A 255 -17.39 9.48 16.96
CA THR A 255 -18.32 10.45 16.38
C THR A 255 -19.56 9.78 15.81
N GLY A 256 -19.46 8.49 15.46
CA GLY A 256 -20.51 7.81 14.68
C GLY A 256 -20.44 8.11 13.19
N GLU A 257 -19.40 8.79 12.74
CA GLU A 257 -19.20 9.24 11.35
C GLU A 257 -17.83 8.77 10.83
N ALA A 258 -17.72 8.52 9.53
CA ALA A 258 -16.47 8.16 8.87
C ALA A 258 -15.64 9.40 8.51
N LYS A 259 -16.28 10.52 8.19
CA LYS A 259 -15.62 11.76 7.77
C LYS A 259 -14.78 12.38 8.88
N PHE A 260 -13.50 12.62 8.60
CA PHE A 260 -12.56 13.13 9.60
C PHE A 260 -12.85 14.55 10.11
N SER A 261 -13.68 15.33 9.41
CA SER A 261 -14.09 16.66 9.86
C SER A 261 -14.75 16.64 11.25
N TYR A 262 -15.39 15.54 11.63
CA TYR A 262 -16.01 15.38 12.96
C TYR A 262 -15.00 15.06 14.07
N LEU A 263 -13.79 14.64 13.71
CA LEU A 263 -12.71 14.37 14.66
C LEU A 263 -12.04 15.66 15.12
N HIS A 264 -12.21 16.76 14.38
CA HIS A 264 -11.58 18.05 14.64
C HIS A 264 -11.95 18.66 15.99
N ASP A 265 -13.12 18.32 16.54
CA ASP A 265 -13.62 18.86 17.80
C ASP A 265 -13.32 17.97 19.01
N LYS A 266 -12.57 16.87 18.82
CA LYS A 266 -12.23 15.92 19.89
C LYS A 266 -10.85 16.21 20.47
N GLY A 267 -10.76 16.20 21.80
CA GLY A 267 -9.48 16.37 22.50
C GLY A 267 -8.63 15.10 22.49
N ALA A 268 -7.33 15.25 22.80
CA ALA A 268 -6.38 14.14 22.87
C ALA A 268 -6.85 12.95 23.74
N GLU A 269 -7.44 13.22 24.91
CA GLU A 269 -7.92 12.17 25.82
C GLU A 269 -9.05 11.35 25.21
N ASP A 270 -10.04 12.01 24.58
CA ASP A 270 -11.13 11.33 23.87
C ASP A 270 -10.56 10.41 22.79
N ILE A 271 -9.57 10.89 22.05
CA ILE A 271 -8.95 10.14 20.96
C ILE A 271 -8.18 8.92 21.47
N GLN A 272 -7.45 9.05 22.57
CA GLN A 272 -6.78 7.91 23.21
C GLN A 272 -7.77 6.86 23.70
N VAL A 273 -8.89 7.27 24.31
CA VAL A 273 -9.97 6.37 24.74
C VAL A 273 -10.65 5.71 23.53
N GLY A 274 -10.92 6.48 22.47
CA GLY A 274 -11.46 6.00 21.21
C GLY A 274 -10.56 4.98 20.54
N LEU A 275 -9.25 5.23 20.49
CA LEU A 275 -8.27 4.30 19.95
C LEU A 275 -8.26 2.98 20.71
N LYS A 276 -8.27 3.00 22.05
CA LYS A 276 -8.34 1.78 22.86
C LYS A 276 -9.61 0.97 22.59
N ARG A 277 -10.76 1.62 22.45
CA ARG A 277 -12.03 0.96 22.12
C ARG A 277 -12.03 0.40 20.70
N ALA A 278 -11.63 1.22 19.72
CA ALA A 278 -11.58 0.82 18.32
C ALA A 278 -10.65 -0.38 18.12
N THR A 279 -9.42 -0.33 18.65
CA THR A 279 -8.44 -1.44 18.52
C THR A 279 -8.95 -2.73 19.16
N LYS A 280 -9.57 -2.67 20.34
CA LYS A 280 -10.22 -3.83 20.98
C LYS A 280 -11.32 -4.44 20.09
N HIS A 281 -12.14 -3.59 19.49
CA HIS A 281 -13.24 -4.05 18.62
C HIS A 281 -12.74 -4.52 17.25
N ILE A 282 -11.68 -3.94 16.71
CA ILE A 282 -10.99 -4.45 15.51
C ILE A 282 -10.46 -5.85 15.80
N ASP A 283 -9.76 -6.07 16.92
CA ASP A 283 -9.27 -7.40 17.32
C ASP A 283 -10.45 -8.40 17.40
N SER A 284 -11.59 -7.97 17.94
CA SER A 284 -12.81 -8.79 17.99
C SER A 284 -13.36 -9.11 16.60
N CYS A 285 -13.43 -8.13 15.70
CA CYS A 285 -13.85 -8.31 14.31
C CYS A 285 -12.94 -9.29 13.57
N LEU A 286 -11.62 -9.10 13.65
CA LEU A 286 -10.64 -9.98 13.00
C LEU A 286 -10.74 -11.41 13.53
N ASN A 287 -10.91 -11.60 14.84
CA ASN A 287 -11.11 -12.92 15.44
C ASN A 287 -12.41 -13.59 14.96
N MET A 288 -13.51 -12.85 14.83
CA MET A 288 -14.78 -13.38 14.31
C MET A 288 -14.68 -13.72 12.83
N ILE A 289 -14.07 -12.85 12.02
CA ILE A 289 -13.86 -13.05 10.58
C ILE A 289 -12.94 -14.26 10.34
N GLY A 290 -11.76 -14.30 10.96
CA GLY A 290 -10.82 -15.41 10.85
C GLY A 290 -11.37 -16.71 11.43
N GLY A 291 -12.01 -16.66 12.60
CA GLY A 291 -12.52 -17.85 13.30
C GLY A 291 -13.77 -18.47 12.68
N ARG A 292 -14.72 -17.66 12.21
CA ARG A 292 -16.01 -18.14 11.68
C ARG A 292 -16.02 -18.28 10.16
N LEU A 293 -15.39 -17.35 9.44
CA LEU A 293 -15.35 -17.33 7.98
C LEU A 293 -14.05 -17.94 7.42
N GLY A 294 -13.01 -18.08 8.25
CA GLY A 294 -11.72 -18.58 7.81
C GLY A 294 -10.89 -17.56 7.04
N ILE A 295 -11.31 -16.29 6.97
CA ILE A 295 -10.61 -15.20 6.28
C ILE A 295 -9.53 -14.67 7.24
N ASP A 296 -8.33 -15.23 7.13
CA ASP A 296 -7.31 -15.23 8.18
C ASP A 296 -6.03 -14.44 7.83
N HIS A 297 -5.97 -13.78 6.67
CA HIS A 297 -4.83 -12.96 6.24
C HIS A 297 -5.23 -11.95 5.15
N ASP A 298 -4.36 -10.96 4.90
CA ASP A 298 -4.64 -9.79 4.06
C ASP A 298 -5.04 -10.13 2.61
N GLN A 299 -4.38 -11.11 2.00
CA GLN A 299 -4.60 -11.48 0.59
C GLN A 299 -6.04 -11.94 0.31
N VAL A 300 -6.73 -12.49 1.32
CA VAL A 300 -8.13 -12.91 1.22
C VAL A 300 -9.07 -11.97 1.98
N PHE A 301 -8.55 -10.89 2.58
CA PHE A 301 -9.31 -9.97 3.40
C PHE A 301 -10.06 -8.94 2.54
N PHE A 302 -11.16 -9.38 1.94
CA PHE A 302 -12.08 -8.50 1.23
C PHE A 302 -12.88 -7.60 2.19
N GLY A 303 -13.53 -6.56 1.65
CA GLY A 303 -14.45 -5.74 2.44
C GLY A 303 -13.81 -5.01 3.61
N ARG A 304 -12.50 -4.69 3.56
CA ARG A 304 -11.74 -4.05 4.65
C ARG A 304 -12.41 -2.82 5.29
N PHE A 305 -13.16 -2.05 4.50
CA PHE A 305 -13.88 -0.85 4.96
C PHE A 305 -15.24 -1.14 5.62
N GLY A 306 -15.69 -2.39 5.61
CA GLY A 306 -16.79 -2.86 6.45
C GLY A 306 -16.39 -2.98 7.92
N VAL A 307 -15.09 -3.13 8.22
CA VAL A 307 -14.60 -3.23 9.60
C VAL A 307 -14.91 -1.98 10.43
N PRO A 308 -14.66 -0.73 9.98
CA PRO A 308 -15.11 0.47 10.68
C PRO A 308 -16.59 0.49 11.08
N VAL A 309 -17.48 -0.07 10.23
CA VAL A 309 -18.92 -0.21 10.51
C VAL A 309 -19.16 -1.25 11.60
N MET A 310 -18.55 -2.44 11.48
CA MET A 310 -18.64 -3.51 12.49
C MET A 310 -18.11 -3.05 13.85
N VAL A 311 -17.01 -2.30 13.84
CA VAL A 311 -16.36 -1.75 15.04
C VAL A 311 -17.31 -0.80 15.76
N ARG A 312 -17.98 0.11 15.04
CA ARG A 312 -19.02 0.97 15.64
C ARG A 312 -20.17 0.15 16.22
N TYR A 313 -20.65 -0.87 15.49
CA TYR A 313 -21.74 -1.70 15.98
C TYR A 313 -21.39 -2.41 17.29
N LEU A 314 -20.21 -3.04 17.34
CA LEU A 314 -19.69 -3.67 18.55
C LEU A 314 -19.56 -2.68 19.70
N ASP A 315 -19.06 -1.49 19.41
CA ASP A 315 -18.86 -0.44 20.39
C ASP A 315 -20.19 0.05 21.01
N LYS A 316 -21.25 0.24 20.20
CA LYS A 316 -22.61 0.53 20.72
C LYS A 316 -23.17 -0.60 21.60
N LYS A 317 -22.73 -1.83 21.37
CA LYS A 317 -23.12 -3.03 22.12
C LYS A 317 -22.15 -3.37 23.27
N ASN A 318 -21.15 -2.53 23.55
CA ASN A 318 -20.07 -2.81 24.51
C ASN A 318 -19.35 -4.15 24.27
N GLY A 319 -19.31 -4.61 23.02
CA GLY A 319 -18.69 -5.86 22.58
C GLY A 319 -19.52 -7.13 22.83
N ALA A 320 -20.74 -7.02 23.36
CA ALA A 320 -21.61 -8.16 23.58
C ALA A 320 -22.42 -8.47 22.32
N LEU A 321 -22.14 -9.60 21.67
CA LEU A 321 -22.96 -10.18 20.61
C LEU A 321 -23.31 -11.62 20.97
N ASP A 322 -24.57 -12.01 20.73
CA ASP A 322 -24.91 -13.42 20.71
C ASP A 322 -24.50 -14.07 19.37
N GLU A 323 -24.69 -15.38 19.27
CA GLU A 323 -24.32 -16.14 18.07
C GLU A 323 -25.07 -15.67 16.81
N LYS A 324 -26.36 -15.32 16.95
CA LYS A 324 -27.21 -14.92 15.81
C LYS A 324 -26.84 -13.52 15.35
N GLU A 325 -26.66 -12.58 16.26
CA GLU A 325 -26.21 -11.21 15.95
C GLU A 325 -24.82 -11.23 15.31
N ARG A 326 -23.89 -12.02 15.85
CA ARG A 326 -22.55 -12.21 15.28
C ARG A 326 -22.62 -12.71 13.84
N ASP A 327 -23.33 -13.81 13.61
CA ASP A 327 -23.37 -14.44 12.29
C ASP A 327 -24.14 -13.57 11.28
N LYS A 328 -25.17 -12.82 11.72
CA LYS A 328 -25.89 -11.84 10.88
C LYS A 328 -24.99 -10.65 10.50
N LEU A 329 -24.14 -10.17 11.40
CA LEU A 329 -23.14 -9.14 11.09
C LEU A 329 -22.08 -9.67 10.11
N LEU A 330 -21.63 -10.92 10.27
CA LEU A 330 -20.70 -11.56 9.34
C LEU A 330 -21.35 -11.80 7.97
N PHE A 331 -22.63 -12.14 7.91
CA PHE A 331 -23.39 -12.20 6.65
C PHE A 331 -23.36 -10.85 5.93
N TRP A 332 -23.64 -9.75 6.62
CA TRP A 332 -23.52 -8.41 6.04
C TRP A 332 -22.10 -8.09 5.55
N PHE A 333 -21.07 -8.45 6.35
CA PHE A 333 -19.67 -8.23 5.98
C PHE A 333 -19.31 -8.97 4.69
N VAL A 334 -19.68 -10.26 4.59
CA VAL A 334 -19.42 -11.08 3.41
C VAL A 334 -20.14 -10.52 2.19
N GLN A 335 -21.42 -10.18 2.31
CA GLN A 335 -22.17 -9.57 1.20
C GLN A 335 -21.57 -8.24 0.76
N SER A 336 -21.15 -7.39 1.70
CA SER A 336 -20.50 -6.10 1.39
C SER A 336 -19.17 -6.29 0.68
N GLY A 337 -18.38 -7.30 1.07
CA GLY A 337 -17.13 -7.67 0.41
C GLY A 337 -17.33 -8.25 -0.99
N MET A 338 -18.22 -9.24 -1.13
CA MET A 338 -18.53 -9.91 -2.40
C MET A 338 -18.97 -8.94 -3.50
N TRP A 339 -19.77 -7.95 -3.12
CA TRP A 339 -20.33 -7.00 -4.09
C TRP A 339 -19.52 -5.72 -4.23
N GLY A 340 -18.44 -5.55 -3.46
CA GLY A 340 -17.60 -4.37 -3.54
C GLY A 340 -18.28 -3.09 -3.04
N ARG A 341 -19.07 -3.18 -1.96
CA ARG A 341 -19.83 -2.05 -1.40
C ARG A 341 -18.98 -0.78 -1.18
N PHE A 342 -17.70 -0.95 -0.84
CA PHE A 342 -16.79 0.14 -0.49
C PHE A 342 -15.78 0.51 -1.58
N SER A 343 -15.93 0.02 -2.82
CA SER A 343 -14.97 0.28 -3.90
C SER A 343 -15.06 1.68 -4.52
N GLY A 344 -16.13 2.43 -4.26
CA GLY A 344 -16.34 3.80 -4.72
C GLY A 344 -16.14 4.83 -3.60
N SER A 345 -17.15 5.68 -3.37
CA SER A 345 -17.17 6.70 -2.30
C SER A 345 -17.18 6.11 -0.87
N THR A 346 -16.05 5.56 -0.42
CA THR A 346 -15.92 4.81 0.84
C THR A 346 -16.48 5.57 2.05
N GLU A 347 -16.12 6.84 2.24
CA GLU A 347 -16.60 7.64 3.39
C GLU A 347 -18.13 7.75 3.41
N THR A 348 -18.73 8.10 2.27
CA THR A 348 -20.19 8.26 2.15
C THR A 348 -20.93 6.95 2.40
N VAL A 349 -20.40 5.84 1.89
CA VAL A 349 -21.05 4.53 2.08
C VAL A 349 -20.93 4.05 3.53
N ILE A 350 -19.78 4.29 4.18
CA ILE A 350 -19.65 4.01 5.62
C ILE A 350 -20.65 4.87 6.40
N ASP A 351 -20.73 6.19 6.18
CA ASP A 351 -21.71 7.06 6.88
C ASP A 351 -23.14 6.54 6.71
N GLN A 352 -23.55 6.16 5.49
CA GLN A 352 -24.87 5.57 5.22
C GLN A 352 -25.12 4.30 6.05
N ASP A 353 -24.12 3.42 6.14
CA ASP A 353 -24.20 2.19 6.95
C ASP A 353 -24.25 2.49 8.45
N LEU A 354 -23.53 3.51 8.92
CA LEU A 354 -23.55 3.93 10.33
C LEU A 354 -24.92 4.50 10.73
N GLU A 355 -25.61 5.21 9.84
CA GLU A 355 -26.99 5.68 10.05
C GLU A 355 -27.99 4.51 10.28
N ALA A 356 -27.66 3.30 9.83
CA ALA A 356 -28.47 2.12 10.09
C ALA A 356 -28.51 1.76 11.59
N PHE A 357 -27.53 2.20 12.37
CA PHE A 357 -27.48 1.95 13.81
C PHE A 357 -28.15 3.04 14.65
N GLU A 358 -28.63 4.11 14.03
CA GLU A 358 -29.27 5.23 14.72
C GLU A 358 -30.81 5.13 14.68
N GLY A 359 -31.44 5.65 15.74
CA GLY A 359 -32.89 5.59 15.97
C GLY A 359 -33.37 4.36 16.75
N ALA A 360 -34.65 4.35 17.12
CA ALA A 360 -35.26 3.28 17.93
C ALA A 360 -35.35 1.91 17.21
N GLU A 361 -35.37 1.92 15.88
CA GLU A 361 -35.37 0.73 15.01
C GLU A 361 -33.98 0.46 14.39
N GLY A 362 -32.93 1.12 14.90
CA GLY A 362 -31.57 0.95 14.41
C GLY A 362 -30.98 -0.42 14.76
N GLY A 363 -30.23 -1.01 13.83
CA GLY A 363 -29.63 -2.34 14.01
C GLY A 363 -29.27 -3.03 12.70
N LEU A 364 -28.95 -4.32 12.80
CA LEU A 364 -28.49 -5.13 11.65
C LEU A 364 -29.57 -5.29 10.56
N ASP A 365 -30.84 -5.30 10.92
CA ASP A 365 -31.94 -5.43 9.96
C ASP A 365 -32.06 -4.20 9.06
N LYS A 366 -31.91 -3.01 9.64
CA LYS A 366 -31.86 -1.76 8.89
C LYS A 366 -30.62 -1.71 7.99
N LEU A 367 -29.48 -2.19 8.48
CA LEU A 367 -28.24 -2.28 7.72
C LEU A 367 -28.37 -3.23 6.51
N LEU A 368 -28.99 -4.40 6.70
CA LEU A 368 -29.28 -5.33 5.60
C LEU A 368 -30.33 -4.79 4.62
N THR A 369 -31.30 -4.03 5.11
CA THR A 369 -32.29 -3.35 4.26
C THR A 369 -31.60 -2.34 3.35
N GLN A 370 -30.68 -1.52 3.89
CA GLN A 370 -29.87 -0.59 3.08
C GLN A 370 -29.00 -1.33 2.05
N LEU A 371 -28.39 -2.45 2.44
CA LEU A 371 -27.60 -3.27 1.52
C LEU A 371 -28.46 -3.79 0.34
N ARG A 372 -29.68 -4.27 0.62
CA ARG A 372 -30.64 -4.69 -0.42
C ARG A 372 -31.14 -3.53 -1.29
N MET A 373 -31.33 -2.34 -0.72
CA MET A 373 -31.69 -1.15 -1.50
C MET A 373 -30.57 -0.75 -2.48
N TRP A 374 -29.31 -0.97 -2.09
CA TRP A 374 -28.16 -0.68 -2.94
C TRP A 374 -27.92 -1.76 -4.01
N HIS A 375 -27.92 -3.05 -3.65
CA HIS A 375 -27.55 -4.15 -4.55
C HIS A 375 -28.74 -4.83 -5.25
N GLY A 376 -29.92 -4.80 -4.64
CA GLY A 376 -31.04 -5.68 -4.98
C GLY A 376 -30.92 -7.04 -4.28
N GLY A 377 -30.94 -8.12 -5.07
CA GLY A 377 -30.87 -9.49 -4.56
C GLY A 377 -29.50 -9.83 -3.96
N LEU A 378 -29.50 -10.59 -2.87
CA LEU A 378 -28.28 -11.04 -2.16
C LEU A 378 -27.90 -12.50 -2.47
N ARG A 379 -28.66 -13.15 -3.37
CA ARG A 379 -28.41 -14.51 -3.82
C ARG A 379 -27.28 -14.54 -4.85
N VAL A 380 -26.39 -15.51 -4.71
CA VAL A 380 -25.31 -15.76 -5.66
C VAL A 380 -25.78 -16.70 -6.76
N GLU A 381 -25.53 -16.34 -8.01
CA GLU A 381 -25.80 -17.14 -9.20
C GLU A 381 -24.49 -17.63 -9.84
N PRO A 382 -24.52 -18.69 -10.68
CA PRO A 382 -23.33 -19.23 -11.34
C PRO A 382 -22.53 -18.17 -12.12
N GLY A 383 -23.24 -17.20 -12.72
CA GLY A 383 -22.64 -16.11 -13.49
C GLY A 383 -21.72 -15.18 -12.68
N HIS A 384 -21.79 -15.17 -11.35
CA HIS A 384 -20.91 -14.36 -10.50
C HIS A 384 -19.50 -14.95 -10.35
N PHE A 385 -19.32 -16.24 -10.66
CA PHE A 385 -18.01 -16.92 -10.65
C PHE A 385 -17.27 -16.78 -12.00
N THR A 386 -17.27 -15.57 -12.57
CA THR A 386 -16.66 -15.27 -13.89
C THR A 386 -15.28 -14.61 -13.78
N GLY A 387 -14.87 -14.17 -12.59
CA GLY A 387 -13.54 -13.60 -12.34
C GLY A 387 -12.40 -14.60 -12.54
N TRP A 388 -11.22 -14.09 -12.88
CA TRP A 388 -10.05 -14.88 -13.25
C TRP A 388 -8.73 -14.43 -12.59
N SER A 389 -8.77 -13.40 -11.74
CA SER A 389 -7.64 -12.87 -10.98
C SER A 389 -7.75 -13.22 -9.49
N LEU A 390 -6.64 -13.16 -8.75
CA LEU A 390 -6.64 -13.27 -7.29
C LEU A 390 -7.29 -12.05 -6.61
N GLY A 391 -7.36 -10.91 -7.31
CA GLY A 391 -8.08 -9.72 -6.88
C GLY A 391 -9.59 -9.77 -7.17
N ALA A 392 -10.06 -10.78 -7.92
CA ALA A 392 -11.47 -10.92 -8.23
C ALA A 392 -12.28 -11.06 -6.94
N ARG A 393 -13.41 -10.36 -6.85
CA ARG A 393 -14.24 -10.29 -5.63
C ARG A 393 -14.67 -11.65 -5.07
N PHE A 394 -14.72 -12.67 -5.93
CA PHE A 394 -15.11 -14.04 -5.57
C PHE A 394 -13.92 -14.97 -5.24
N TYR A 395 -12.67 -14.56 -5.45
CA TYR A 395 -11.52 -15.36 -5.00
C TYR A 395 -11.48 -15.52 -3.46
N PRO A 396 -11.62 -14.45 -2.66
CA PRO A 396 -11.82 -14.56 -1.21
C PRO A 396 -13.02 -15.43 -0.82
N VAL A 397 -14.08 -15.45 -1.63
CA VAL A 397 -15.27 -16.29 -1.40
C VAL A 397 -14.91 -17.75 -1.55
N LEU A 398 -14.16 -18.14 -2.59
CA LEU A 398 -13.70 -19.52 -2.76
C LEU A 398 -12.82 -19.98 -1.58
N TYR A 399 -11.94 -19.10 -1.10
CA TYR A 399 -11.13 -19.38 0.09
C TYR A 399 -12.00 -19.54 1.35
N MET A 400 -12.94 -18.61 1.57
CA MET A 400 -13.92 -18.69 2.65
C MET A 400 -14.72 -20.00 2.59
N LEU A 401 -15.20 -20.41 1.42
CA LEU A 401 -15.89 -21.69 1.24
C LEU A 401 -15.01 -22.86 1.65
N THR A 402 -13.75 -22.87 1.20
CA THR A 402 -12.77 -23.92 1.53
C THR A 402 -12.64 -24.09 3.04
N ARG A 403 -12.55 -22.97 3.77
CA ARG A 403 -12.40 -22.96 5.23
C ARG A 403 -13.71 -23.32 5.95
N MET A 404 -14.82 -22.66 5.60
CA MET A 404 -16.14 -22.84 6.23
C MET A 404 -16.75 -24.21 5.94
N GLY A 405 -16.66 -24.66 4.69
CA GLY A 405 -17.17 -25.96 4.23
C GLY A 405 -16.33 -27.15 4.68
N ALA A 406 -15.18 -26.90 5.32
CA ALA A 406 -14.21 -27.91 5.71
C ALA A 406 -13.80 -28.80 4.52
N ALA A 407 -13.50 -28.15 3.39
CA ALA A 407 -12.95 -28.79 2.20
C ALA A 407 -11.76 -29.68 2.56
N ARG A 408 -11.63 -30.84 1.90
CA ARG A 408 -10.59 -31.82 2.23
C ARG A 408 -9.43 -31.72 1.24
N ASP A 409 -8.22 -31.83 1.78
CA ASP A 409 -7.01 -32.00 1.00
C ASP A 409 -7.08 -33.34 0.23
N TRP A 410 -6.74 -33.31 -1.04
CA TRP A 410 -6.87 -34.48 -1.91
C TRP A 410 -5.81 -35.57 -1.69
N GLY A 411 -4.66 -35.22 -1.10
CA GLY A 411 -3.59 -36.18 -0.80
C GLY A 411 -3.75 -36.83 0.57
N THR A 412 -4.15 -36.04 1.57
CA THR A 412 -4.25 -36.49 2.97
C THR A 412 -5.67 -36.83 3.42
N GLY A 413 -6.70 -36.36 2.73
CA GLY A 413 -8.11 -36.49 3.11
C GLY A 413 -8.52 -35.63 4.32
N LEU A 414 -7.59 -34.86 4.89
CA LEU A 414 -7.82 -34.02 6.05
C LEU A 414 -8.50 -32.71 5.67
N ALA A 415 -9.32 -32.17 6.57
CA ALA A 415 -9.96 -30.87 6.36
C ALA A 415 -8.91 -29.73 6.35
N LEU A 416 -9.03 -28.84 5.37
CA LEU A 416 -8.17 -27.68 5.13
C LEU A 416 -8.46 -26.52 6.10
N LYS A 417 -8.40 -26.80 7.41
CA LYS A 417 -8.64 -25.81 8.48
C LYS A 417 -7.39 -24.96 8.78
N ALA A 418 -7.58 -23.87 9.51
CA ALA A 418 -6.52 -22.90 9.83
C ALA A 418 -5.33 -23.49 10.62
N SER A 419 -5.50 -24.63 11.30
CA SER A 419 -4.50 -25.22 12.21
C SER A 419 -3.45 -26.13 11.53
N LEU A 420 -3.11 -25.88 10.25
CA LEU A 420 -2.10 -26.65 9.54
C LEU A 420 -0.69 -26.10 9.87
N LEU A 421 0.14 -26.92 10.54
CA LEU A 421 1.48 -26.53 10.99
C LEU A 421 2.57 -27.01 10.01
N GLY A 422 3.50 -26.12 9.65
CA GLY A 422 4.67 -26.42 8.82
C GLY A 422 4.58 -25.86 7.40
N LYS A 423 5.75 -25.55 6.80
CA LYS A 423 5.84 -24.88 5.47
C LYS A 423 5.15 -25.67 4.35
N MET A 424 5.14 -27.00 4.43
CA MET A 424 4.53 -27.89 3.43
C MET A 424 3.01 -28.05 3.58
N SER A 425 2.45 -27.62 4.72
CA SER A 425 1.01 -27.67 5.00
C SER A 425 0.31 -26.33 4.73
N ARG A 426 1.04 -25.35 4.18
CA ARG A 426 0.46 -24.09 3.69
C ARG A 426 -0.49 -24.39 2.52
N LEU A 427 -1.62 -23.70 2.47
CA LEU A 427 -2.54 -23.76 1.35
C LEU A 427 -1.92 -23.11 0.12
N GLU A 428 -1.99 -23.80 -1.00
CA GLU A 428 -1.66 -23.30 -2.32
C GLU A 428 -2.89 -23.42 -3.22
N VAL A 429 -3.01 -22.46 -4.15
CA VAL A 429 -3.99 -22.55 -5.22
C VAL A 429 -3.54 -23.66 -6.17
N HIS A 430 -4.44 -24.59 -6.44
CA HIS A 430 -4.26 -25.65 -7.41
C HIS A 430 -5.18 -25.40 -8.61
N HIS A 431 -4.59 -25.37 -9.80
CA HIS A 431 -5.32 -25.38 -11.06
C HIS A 431 -5.77 -26.79 -11.34
N ILE A 432 -7.07 -27.04 -11.19
CA ILE A 432 -7.68 -28.36 -11.34
C ILE A 432 -7.30 -28.97 -12.70
N PHE A 433 -7.57 -28.22 -13.77
CA PHE A 433 -6.96 -28.46 -15.07
C PHE A 433 -5.63 -27.70 -15.13
N PRO A 434 -4.49 -28.40 -15.28
CA PRO A 434 -3.17 -27.77 -15.22
C PRO A 434 -2.98 -26.70 -16.29
N LYS A 435 -2.40 -25.56 -15.90
CA LYS A 435 -2.09 -24.44 -16.81
C LYS A 435 -1.35 -24.91 -18.06
N ALA A 436 -0.27 -25.66 -17.89
CA ALA A 436 0.57 -26.14 -18.99
C ALA A 436 -0.20 -26.98 -20.02
N GLN A 437 -1.20 -27.75 -19.58
CA GLN A 437 -2.01 -28.58 -20.47
C GLN A 437 -3.07 -27.76 -21.24
N LEU A 438 -3.61 -26.72 -20.60
CA LEU A 438 -4.57 -25.80 -21.20
C LEU A 438 -3.90 -24.86 -22.22
N TYR A 439 -2.74 -24.29 -21.90
CA TYR A 439 -2.01 -23.43 -22.83
C TYR A 439 -1.55 -24.18 -24.09
N LYS A 440 -1.16 -25.45 -23.99
CA LYS A 440 -0.87 -26.31 -25.16
C LYS A 440 -2.05 -26.50 -26.13
N ARG A 441 -3.26 -26.13 -25.71
CA ARG A 441 -4.51 -26.28 -26.48
C ARG A 441 -5.17 -24.91 -26.78
N ASP A 442 -4.39 -23.83 -26.71
CA ASP A 442 -4.81 -22.47 -27.05
C ASP A 442 -5.98 -21.92 -26.21
N PHE A 443 -6.17 -22.42 -24.98
CA PHE A 443 -7.10 -21.79 -24.03
C PHE A 443 -6.56 -20.44 -23.59
N LYS A 444 -7.45 -19.44 -23.50
CA LYS A 444 -7.07 -18.09 -23.09
C LYS A 444 -6.81 -18.02 -21.60
N ARG A 445 -5.91 -17.13 -21.16
CA ARG A 445 -5.60 -16.84 -19.75
C ARG A 445 -6.85 -16.72 -18.87
N ALA A 446 -7.85 -15.95 -19.32
CA ALA A 446 -9.10 -15.75 -18.56
C ALA A 446 -9.86 -17.07 -18.31
N GLU A 447 -9.74 -18.05 -19.21
CA GLU A 447 -10.30 -19.39 -19.03
C GLU A 447 -9.39 -20.24 -18.14
N VAL A 448 -8.07 -20.22 -18.38
CA VAL A 448 -7.07 -20.97 -17.60
C VAL A 448 -7.10 -20.60 -16.12
N ASN A 449 -7.17 -19.30 -15.85
CA ASN A 449 -7.21 -18.72 -14.52
C ASN A 449 -8.63 -18.43 -14.03
N ALA A 450 -9.65 -18.96 -14.70
CA ALA A 450 -11.02 -18.85 -14.22
C ALA A 450 -11.11 -19.37 -12.79
N LEU A 451 -11.82 -18.65 -11.92
CA LEU A 451 -11.97 -19.04 -10.51
C LEU A 451 -12.54 -20.45 -10.34
N ALA A 452 -13.43 -20.86 -11.27
CA ALA A 452 -13.99 -22.21 -11.31
C ALA A 452 -12.97 -23.30 -11.71
N ASN A 453 -11.74 -22.96 -12.09
CA ASN A 453 -10.62 -23.89 -12.26
C ASN A 453 -9.72 -23.98 -11.02
N PHE A 454 -10.00 -23.21 -9.94
CA PHE A 454 -9.16 -23.19 -8.76
C PHE A 454 -9.72 -24.02 -7.62
N CYS A 455 -8.85 -24.71 -6.90
CA CYS A 455 -9.13 -25.27 -5.59
C CYS A 455 -7.94 -25.01 -4.67
N PHE A 456 -8.05 -25.36 -3.39
CA PHE A 456 -6.94 -25.20 -2.45
C PHE A 456 -6.47 -26.57 -1.99
N LEU A 457 -5.15 -26.76 -1.97
CA LEU A 457 -4.50 -27.97 -1.51
C LEU A 457 -3.31 -27.60 -0.62
N THR A 458 -2.84 -28.54 0.19
CA THR A 458 -1.53 -28.40 0.81
C THR A 458 -0.44 -28.41 -0.27
N LYS A 459 0.65 -27.67 -0.03
CA LYS A 459 1.80 -27.62 -0.93
C LYS A 459 2.31 -29.01 -1.32
N ASP A 460 2.38 -29.94 -0.37
CA ASP A 460 2.82 -31.32 -0.64
C ASP A 460 1.92 -32.02 -1.67
N THR A 461 0.60 -32.01 -1.44
CA THR A 461 -0.38 -32.57 -2.37
C THR A 461 -0.33 -31.90 -3.75
N ASN A 462 -0.20 -30.57 -3.78
CA ASN A 462 -0.10 -29.81 -5.04
C ASN A 462 1.11 -30.25 -5.88
N LEU A 463 2.27 -30.46 -5.24
CA LEU A 463 3.49 -30.93 -5.90
C LEU A 463 3.35 -32.37 -6.42
N VAL A 464 2.66 -33.25 -5.68
CA VAL A 464 2.44 -34.65 -6.06
C VAL A 464 1.53 -34.76 -7.30
N ILE A 465 0.48 -33.93 -7.38
CA ILE A 465 -0.44 -33.94 -8.54
C ILE A 465 0.25 -33.36 -9.78
N SER A 466 1.03 -32.28 -9.61
CA SER A 466 1.80 -31.65 -10.70
C SER A 466 0.92 -31.27 -11.91
N ASP A 467 1.33 -31.60 -13.13
CA ASP A 467 0.62 -31.27 -14.38
C ASP A 467 -0.28 -32.40 -14.91
N ARG A 468 -0.67 -33.35 -14.05
CA ARG A 468 -1.58 -34.45 -14.39
C ARG A 468 -3.00 -33.96 -14.70
N LEU A 469 -3.67 -34.63 -15.63
CA LEU A 469 -5.05 -34.29 -16.00
C LEU A 469 -6.07 -34.84 -14.99
N PRO A 470 -7.18 -34.13 -14.71
CA PRO A 470 -8.22 -34.58 -13.79
C PRO A 470 -8.74 -36.00 -14.05
N GLU A 471 -8.91 -36.37 -15.32
CA GLU A 471 -9.36 -37.73 -15.70
C GLU A 471 -8.43 -38.85 -15.21
N GLU A 472 -7.15 -38.55 -14.93
CA GLU A 472 -6.19 -39.50 -14.41
C GLU A 472 -6.24 -39.54 -12.87
N TYR A 473 -6.10 -38.39 -12.22
CA TYR A 473 -5.81 -38.33 -10.78
C TYR A 473 -7.09 -38.26 -9.91
N PHE A 474 -8.25 -37.85 -10.45
CA PHE A 474 -9.51 -37.81 -9.68
C PHE A 474 -9.97 -39.19 -9.23
N LEU A 475 -9.85 -40.21 -10.08
CA LEU A 475 -10.20 -41.59 -9.73
C LEU A 475 -9.33 -42.12 -8.58
N GLU A 476 -8.06 -41.73 -8.54
CA GLU A 476 -7.12 -42.10 -7.48
C GLU A 476 -7.49 -41.41 -6.16
N ILE A 477 -7.78 -40.09 -6.21
CA ILE A 477 -8.21 -39.32 -5.04
C ILE A 477 -9.50 -39.90 -4.47
N GLU A 478 -10.53 -40.09 -5.28
CA GLU A 478 -11.84 -40.52 -4.80
C GLU A 478 -11.79 -41.96 -4.25
N LYS A 479 -10.91 -42.81 -4.79
CA LYS A 479 -10.64 -44.15 -4.25
C LYS A 479 -9.91 -44.09 -2.91
N ALA A 480 -8.92 -43.22 -2.77
CA ALA A 480 -8.14 -43.08 -1.53
C ALA A 480 -8.94 -42.38 -0.42
N HIS A 481 -9.68 -41.34 -0.79
CA HIS A 481 -10.39 -40.42 0.10
C HIS A 481 -11.80 -40.13 -0.43
N PRO A 482 -12.77 -41.05 -0.28
CA PRO A 482 -14.13 -40.84 -0.75
C PRO A 482 -14.76 -39.54 -0.22
N GLY A 483 -15.37 -38.78 -1.12
CA GLY A 483 -15.97 -37.47 -0.86
C GLY A 483 -15.00 -36.30 -0.85
N ALA A 484 -13.69 -36.51 -1.09
CA ALA A 484 -12.72 -35.41 -1.15
C ALA A 484 -12.97 -34.48 -2.33
N LEU A 485 -13.30 -35.02 -3.51
CA LEU A 485 -13.65 -34.21 -4.69
C LEU A 485 -14.95 -33.43 -4.45
N ALA A 486 -15.98 -34.09 -3.92
CA ALA A 486 -17.26 -33.45 -3.58
C ALA A 486 -17.10 -32.32 -2.54
N SER A 487 -16.17 -32.47 -1.58
CA SER A 487 -15.86 -31.44 -0.58
C SER A 487 -15.25 -30.16 -1.16
N GLN A 488 -14.78 -30.21 -2.41
CA GLN A 488 -14.22 -29.07 -3.16
C GLN A 488 -15.08 -28.70 -4.38
N TRP A 489 -16.36 -29.13 -4.38
CA TRP A 489 -17.38 -28.83 -5.39
C TRP A 489 -16.96 -29.21 -6.80
N ILE A 490 -16.30 -30.37 -6.93
CA ILE A 490 -15.98 -30.98 -8.22
C ILE A 490 -17.25 -31.69 -8.75
N PRO A 491 -17.67 -31.42 -10.01
CA PRO A 491 -18.74 -32.17 -10.66
C PRO A 491 -18.44 -33.68 -10.67
N ASP A 492 -19.44 -34.50 -10.35
CA ASP A 492 -19.31 -35.96 -10.20
C ASP A 492 -19.39 -36.74 -11.52
N ASP A 493 -19.71 -36.07 -12.64
CA ASP A 493 -19.72 -36.65 -13.99
C ASP A 493 -18.29 -36.81 -14.54
N PRO A 494 -17.79 -38.04 -14.73
CA PRO A 494 -16.44 -38.29 -15.27
C PRO A 494 -16.24 -37.78 -16.69
N ALA A 495 -17.32 -37.56 -17.47
CA ALA A 495 -17.19 -36.95 -18.79
C ALA A 495 -16.63 -35.52 -18.68
N LEU A 496 -16.96 -34.78 -17.62
CA LEU A 496 -16.49 -33.41 -17.41
C LEU A 496 -15.02 -33.33 -16.97
N TRP A 497 -14.39 -34.44 -16.59
CA TRP A 497 -12.99 -34.45 -16.15
C TRP A 497 -11.99 -34.46 -17.32
N LYS A 498 -12.50 -34.66 -18.53
CA LYS A 498 -11.71 -34.65 -19.76
C LYS A 498 -11.42 -33.21 -20.21
N ILE A 499 -10.21 -32.97 -20.69
CA ILE A 499 -9.76 -31.62 -21.09
C ILE A 499 -10.58 -31.05 -22.25
N GLU A 500 -11.14 -31.90 -23.12
CA GLU A 500 -12.04 -31.49 -24.20
C GLU A 500 -13.34 -30.85 -23.68
N ASN A 501 -13.73 -31.20 -22.45
CA ASN A 501 -14.93 -30.71 -21.78
C ASN A 501 -14.65 -29.60 -20.75
N PHE A 502 -13.45 -29.01 -20.76
CA PHE A 502 -13.02 -28.00 -19.80
C PHE A 502 -14.04 -26.85 -19.61
N ARG A 503 -14.58 -26.29 -20.71
CA ARG A 503 -15.60 -25.23 -20.61
C ARG A 503 -16.89 -25.70 -19.93
N ALA A 504 -17.34 -26.91 -20.23
CA ALA A 504 -18.53 -27.50 -19.60
C ALA A 504 -18.29 -27.79 -18.11
N PHE A 505 -17.07 -28.24 -17.76
CA PHE A 505 -16.64 -28.40 -16.37
C PHE A 505 -16.72 -27.08 -15.59
N LEU A 506 -16.21 -25.99 -16.16
CA LEU A 506 -16.28 -24.68 -15.52
C LEU A 506 -17.73 -24.29 -15.22
N GLU A 507 -18.64 -24.42 -16.18
CA GLU A 507 -20.06 -24.07 -15.98
C GLU A 507 -20.74 -24.94 -14.91
N ALA A 508 -20.51 -26.26 -14.93
CA ALA A 508 -21.04 -27.16 -13.91
C ALA A 508 -20.50 -26.81 -12.51
N ARG A 509 -19.21 -26.51 -12.40
CA ARG A 509 -18.58 -26.16 -11.13
C ARG A 509 -19.04 -24.80 -10.60
N LYS A 510 -19.26 -23.79 -11.47
CA LYS A 510 -19.84 -22.50 -11.07
C LYS A 510 -21.20 -22.69 -10.39
N ALA A 511 -22.03 -23.60 -10.88
CA ALA A 511 -23.33 -23.89 -10.27
C ALA A 511 -23.20 -24.51 -8.86
N LEU A 512 -22.26 -25.45 -8.68
CA LEU A 512 -21.99 -26.05 -7.37
C LEU A 512 -21.45 -25.01 -6.38
N LEU A 513 -20.51 -24.16 -6.82
CA LEU A 513 -19.95 -23.08 -6.00
C LEU A 513 -21.01 -22.06 -5.59
N ALA A 514 -21.85 -21.60 -6.52
CA ALA A 514 -22.96 -20.69 -6.22
C ALA A 514 -23.95 -21.30 -5.21
N SER A 515 -24.30 -22.57 -5.40
CA SER A 515 -25.15 -23.29 -4.44
C SER A 515 -24.54 -23.33 -3.04
N GLU A 516 -23.23 -23.59 -2.95
CA GLU A 516 -22.55 -23.63 -1.66
C GLU A 516 -22.49 -22.25 -0.99
N VAL A 517 -22.19 -21.17 -1.72
CA VAL A 517 -22.19 -19.82 -1.12
C VAL A 517 -23.55 -19.52 -0.50
N ASN A 518 -24.63 -19.77 -1.24
CA ASN A 518 -25.98 -19.54 -0.73
C ASN A 518 -26.26 -20.40 0.52
N LYS A 519 -25.84 -21.67 0.54
CA LYS A 519 -25.96 -22.52 1.73
C LYS A 519 -25.21 -21.95 2.94
N ARG A 520 -23.97 -21.46 2.76
CA ARG A 520 -23.21 -20.83 3.86
C ARG A 520 -23.84 -19.52 4.32
N MET A 521 -24.42 -18.76 3.41
CA MET A 521 -25.18 -17.55 3.73
C MET A 521 -26.45 -17.87 4.55
N GLU A 522 -27.19 -18.90 4.19
CA GLU A 522 -28.37 -19.38 4.94
C GLU A 522 -27.99 -19.82 6.36
N GLU A 523 -26.84 -20.51 6.51
CA GLU A 523 -26.30 -20.89 7.82
C GLU A 523 -25.97 -19.67 8.69
N LEU A 524 -25.35 -18.63 8.13
CA LEU A 524 -25.06 -17.38 8.86
C LEU A 524 -26.34 -16.63 9.26
N LEU A 525 -27.43 -16.80 8.51
CA LEU A 525 -28.73 -16.23 8.83
C LEU A 525 -29.53 -17.08 9.82
N HIS A 526 -29.02 -18.23 10.28
CA HIS A 526 -29.73 -19.15 11.16
C HIS A 526 -31.13 -19.53 10.64
N GLY A 527 -31.26 -19.67 9.31
CA GLY A 527 -32.52 -20.00 8.63
C GLY A 527 -33.44 -18.80 8.32
N ASP A 528 -33.03 -17.57 8.62
CA ASP A 528 -33.78 -16.35 8.28
C ASP A 528 -33.61 -15.96 6.80
N THR A 529 -34.12 -16.81 5.89
CA THR A 529 -33.81 -16.74 4.45
C THR A 529 -34.49 -15.61 3.69
N HIS A 530 -35.36 -14.81 4.31
CA HIS A 530 -36.07 -13.72 3.62
C HIS A 530 -35.12 -12.63 3.05
N TRP A 531 -33.89 -12.54 3.58
CA TRP A 531 -32.82 -11.69 3.03
C TRP A 531 -32.27 -12.19 1.69
N LEU A 532 -32.42 -13.47 1.40
CA LEU A 532 -31.99 -14.13 0.16
C LEU A 532 -33.13 -14.28 -0.86
N GLU A 533 -34.37 -13.93 -0.48
CA GLU A 533 -35.53 -13.94 -1.36
C GLU A 533 -35.52 -12.80 -2.38
N GLY A 534 -36.08 -13.05 -3.56
CA GLY A 534 -36.18 -12.09 -4.67
C GLY A 534 -35.26 -12.45 -5.85
N PRO A 535 -35.36 -11.69 -6.97
CA PRO A 535 -34.48 -11.92 -8.11
C PRO A 535 -33.03 -11.64 -7.71
N ALA A 536 -32.12 -12.53 -8.12
CA ALA A 536 -30.69 -12.29 -7.98
C ALA A 536 -30.31 -10.98 -8.69
N ALA A 537 -29.26 -10.32 -8.19
CA ALA A 537 -28.70 -9.18 -8.90
C ALA A 537 -28.29 -9.60 -10.33
N PRO A 538 -28.47 -8.73 -11.33
CA PRO A 538 -28.08 -9.06 -12.69
C PRO A 538 -26.60 -9.41 -12.74
N THR A 539 -26.28 -10.56 -13.31
CA THR A 539 -24.89 -10.93 -13.57
C THR A 539 -24.26 -9.83 -14.43
N PRO A 540 -23.17 -9.19 -13.98
CA PRO A 540 -22.53 -8.15 -14.78
C PRO A 540 -22.14 -8.74 -16.13
N VAL A 541 -22.49 -8.03 -17.20
CA VAL A 541 -22.05 -8.41 -18.55
C VAL A 541 -20.54 -8.27 -18.54
N SER A 542 -19.82 -9.37 -18.79
CA SER A 542 -18.36 -9.34 -18.91
C SER A 542 -18.00 -8.41 -20.07
N PHE A 543 -17.66 -7.15 -19.77
CA PHE A 543 -16.83 -6.38 -20.68
C PHE A 543 -15.50 -7.09 -20.82
N ALA A 544 -14.90 -7.05 -22.01
CA ALA A 544 -13.58 -7.61 -22.21
C ALA A 544 -12.59 -6.79 -21.38
N VAL A 545 -12.31 -7.24 -20.16
CA VAL A 545 -11.25 -6.68 -19.33
C VAL A 545 -9.95 -6.84 -20.10
N VAL A 546 -9.28 -5.72 -20.38
CA VAL A 546 -8.06 -5.71 -21.20
C VAL A 546 -6.85 -5.85 -20.28
N GLY A 547 -5.91 -6.70 -20.70
CA GLY A 547 -4.63 -6.97 -20.05
C GLY A 547 -4.58 -8.15 -19.08
N GLY A 548 -3.40 -8.38 -18.53
CA GLY A 548 -3.02 -9.46 -17.65
C GLY A 548 -2.14 -10.53 -18.30
N ILE A 549 -1.20 -11.04 -17.51
CA ILE A 549 -0.22 -12.12 -17.73
C ILE A 549 -0.62 -13.25 -18.69
N THR A 550 -0.11 -13.21 -19.92
CA THR A 550 -0.59 -14.05 -21.03
C THR A 550 0.04 -15.44 -21.10
N SER A 551 1.15 -15.68 -20.39
CA SER A 551 1.91 -16.95 -20.45
C SER A 551 2.51 -17.36 -19.10
N GLU A 552 2.91 -18.64 -18.99
CA GLU A 552 3.63 -19.15 -17.81
C GLU A 552 5.01 -18.48 -17.66
N GLU A 553 5.70 -18.23 -18.78
CA GLU A 553 6.98 -17.53 -18.75
C GLU A 553 6.85 -16.12 -18.15
N GLU A 554 5.77 -15.42 -18.50
CA GLU A 554 5.49 -14.08 -18.00
C GLU A 554 5.14 -14.09 -16.50
N GLU A 555 4.38 -15.09 -16.03
CA GLU A 555 4.08 -15.25 -14.60
C GLU A 555 5.34 -15.55 -13.78
N GLN A 556 6.23 -16.42 -14.29
CA GLN A 556 7.53 -16.68 -13.69
C GLN A 556 8.41 -15.43 -13.64
N GLN A 557 8.34 -14.55 -14.65
CA GLN A 557 9.05 -13.28 -14.65
C GLN A 557 8.55 -12.34 -13.54
N LEU A 558 7.23 -12.25 -13.34
CA LEU A 558 6.62 -11.37 -12.34
C LEU A 558 6.85 -11.90 -10.92
N GLU A 559 6.78 -13.21 -10.73
CA GLU A 559 7.14 -13.83 -9.45
C GLU A 559 8.65 -13.73 -9.19
N GLY A 560 9.46 -13.77 -10.25
CA GLY A 560 10.90 -13.46 -10.21
C GLY A 560 11.19 -12.02 -9.81
N ILE A 561 10.35 -11.06 -10.24
CA ILE A 561 10.39 -9.68 -9.72
C ILE A 561 10.10 -9.68 -8.23
N ASN A 562 8.97 -10.26 -7.79
CA ASN A 562 8.59 -10.27 -6.38
C ASN A 562 9.64 -10.93 -5.47
N THR A 563 10.22 -12.04 -5.90
CA THR A 563 11.30 -12.71 -5.18
C THR A 563 12.53 -11.81 -5.09
N TRP A 564 12.86 -11.10 -6.17
CA TRP A 564 13.95 -10.13 -6.16
C TRP A 564 13.66 -8.95 -5.23
N MET A 565 12.42 -8.44 -5.18
CA MET A 565 12.01 -7.39 -4.24
C MET A 565 12.16 -7.84 -2.78
N ASP A 566 11.75 -9.06 -2.45
CA ASP A 566 11.90 -9.64 -1.11
C ASP A 566 13.37 -9.73 -0.68
N VAL A 567 14.25 -10.19 -1.58
CA VAL A 567 15.71 -10.26 -1.32
C VAL A 567 16.27 -8.88 -0.97
N GLN A 568 15.68 -7.84 -1.53
CA GLN A 568 16.10 -6.45 -1.31
C GLN A 568 15.39 -5.79 -0.12
N GLY A 569 14.53 -6.52 0.60
CA GLY A 569 13.79 -6.00 1.75
C GLY A 569 12.63 -5.07 1.38
N LEU A 570 12.13 -5.13 0.14
CA LEU A 570 11.00 -4.32 -0.33
C LEU A 570 9.69 -5.13 -0.36
N PRO A 571 8.53 -4.46 -0.25
CA PRO A 571 7.26 -5.15 -0.31
C PRO A 571 7.01 -5.73 -1.70
N ARG A 572 6.33 -6.88 -1.72
CA ARG A 572 5.89 -7.54 -2.95
C ARG A 572 4.81 -6.71 -3.65
N GLY A 573 4.84 -6.71 -4.97
CA GLY A 573 3.77 -6.16 -5.79
C GLY A 573 2.61 -7.13 -5.86
N THR A 574 1.41 -6.58 -6.07
CA THR A 574 0.20 -7.37 -6.29
C THR A 574 0.19 -7.89 -7.72
N ILE A 575 0.37 -9.20 -7.89
CA ILE A 575 0.29 -9.87 -9.19
C ILE A 575 -1.16 -9.87 -9.68
N ALA A 576 -1.36 -9.58 -10.96
CA ALA A 576 -2.68 -9.47 -11.57
C ALA A 576 -3.58 -8.48 -10.80
N TYR A 577 -3.05 -7.27 -10.59
CA TYR A 577 -3.75 -6.21 -9.87
C TYR A 577 -4.96 -5.73 -10.66
N ASP A 578 -6.15 -5.92 -10.09
CA ASP A 578 -7.39 -5.46 -10.67
C ASP A 578 -7.54 -3.95 -10.48
N PHE A 579 -7.40 -3.21 -11.58
CA PHE A 579 -7.66 -1.78 -11.59
C PHE A 579 -9.15 -1.53 -11.85
N SER A 580 -9.84 -1.03 -10.84
CA SER A 580 -11.22 -0.56 -10.94
C SER A 580 -11.29 0.96 -11.06
N ASP A 581 -12.31 1.43 -11.78
CA ASP A 581 -12.70 2.83 -11.82
C ASP A 581 -12.99 3.34 -10.39
N PRO A 582 -12.33 4.40 -9.92
CA PRO A 582 -12.52 4.90 -8.55
C PRO A 582 -13.93 5.42 -8.27
N ASP A 583 -14.66 5.87 -9.30
CA ASP A 583 -15.98 6.48 -9.15
C ASP A 583 -17.09 5.43 -9.24
N THR A 584 -16.97 4.48 -10.17
CA THR A 584 -18.00 3.45 -10.40
C THR A 584 -17.70 2.11 -9.74
N GLY A 585 -16.45 1.85 -9.34
CA GLY A 585 -16.00 0.56 -8.84
C GLY A 585 -15.98 -0.55 -9.90
N GLU A 586 -16.20 -0.23 -11.17
CA GLU A 586 -16.19 -1.19 -12.27
C GLU A 586 -14.74 -1.55 -12.65
N GLN A 587 -14.45 -2.83 -12.87
CA GLN A 587 -13.12 -3.27 -13.31
C GLN A 587 -12.83 -2.73 -14.72
N ARG A 588 -11.72 -2.00 -14.88
CA ARG A 588 -11.30 -1.38 -16.14
C ARG A 588 -10.19 -2.17 -16.83
N ALA A 589 -9.20 -2.64 -16.06
CA ALA A 589 -8.05 -3.37 -16.57
C ALA A 589 -7.43 -4.26 -15.49
N VAL A 590 -6.57 -5.18 -15.89
CA VAL A 590 -5.70 -5.92 -14.97
C VAL A 590 -4.25 -5.59 -15.30
N PHE A 591 -3.50 -5.13 -14.30
CA PHE A 591 -2.07 -4.88 -14.42
C PHE A 591 -1.29 -6.12 -13.97
N ASP A 592 -0.19 -6.45 -14.63
CA ASP A 592 0.51 -7.71 -14.37
C ASP A 592 1.12 -7.77 -12.97
N LEU A 593 1.69 -6.67 -12.53
CA LEU A 593 2.20 -6.49 -11.18
C LEU A 593 2.09 -5.02 -10.79
N ALA A 594 1.47 -4.70 -9.65
CA ALA A 594 1.33 -3.31 -9.22
C ALA A 594 1.59 -3.08 -7.72
N TRP A 595 2.12 -1.90 -7.43
CA TRP A 595 2.20 -1.29 -6.11
C TRP A 595 1.30 -0.05 -6.11
N PRO A 596 0.00 -0.18 -5.77
CA PRO A 596 -0.96 0.92 -5.86
C PRO A 596 -0.64 2.08 -4.91
N ASN A 597 0.08 1.81 -3.82
CA ASN A 597 0.53 2.84 -2.87
C ASN A 597 2.02 3.19 -3.04
N GLY A 598 2.64 2.73 -4.14
CA GLY A 598 4.09 2.79 -4.36
C GLY A 598 4.85 1.64 -3.71
N ILE A 599 6.08 1.39 -4.20
CA ILE A 599 6.99 0.36 -3.68
C ILE A 599 7.41 0.64 -2.25
N GLN A 600 7.59 1.91 -1.92
CA GLN A 600 7.69 2.39 -0.54
C GLN A 600 6.47 3.27 -0.29
N GLU A 601 5.58 2.79 0.58
CA GLU A 601 4.33 3.48 0.92
C GLU A 601 4.63 4.90 1.43
N GLU A 602 3.92 5.89 0.90
CA GLU A 602 4.13 7.35 1.11
C GLU A 602 5.44 7.95 0.54
N LEU A 603 6.45 7.12 0.20
CA LEU A 603 7.76 7.55 -0.30
C LEU A 603 7.91 7.47 -1.83
N SER A 604 7.10 6.66 -2.50
CA SER A 604 7.13 6.47 -3.96
C SER A 604 5.74 6.58 -4.58
N GLN A 605 5.67 6.96 -5.86
CA GLN A 605 4.41 6.99 -6.60
C GLN A 605 3.92 5.57 -6.93
N PRO A 606 2.63 5.36 -7.23
CA PRO A 606 2.13 4.05 -7.64
C PRO A 606 2.92 3.50 -8.83
N VAL A 607 3.21 2.20 -8.82
CA VAL A 607 4.01 1.53 -9.85
C VAL A 607 3.24 0.36 -10.45
N ALA A 608 3.27 0.21 -11.78
CA ALA A 608 2.73 -0.93 -12.49
C ALA A 608 3.77 -1.49 -13.47
N VAL A 609 3.88 -2.81 -13.53
CA VAL A 609 4.60 -3.55 -14.56
C VAL A 609 3.56 -4.12 -15.51
N LEU A 610 3.75 -3.90 -16.80
CA LEU A 610 2.83 -4.25 -17.89
C LEU A 610 3.63 -4.96 -18.99
N LEU A 611 3.87 -6.26 -18.83
CA LEU A 611 4.70 -7.05 -19.73
C LEU A 611 3.88 -7.48 -20.95
N ASN A 612 4.35 -7.17 -22.16
CA ASN A 612 3.66 -7.55 -23.42
C ASN A 612 2.21 -7.04 -23.54
N GLU A 613 1.88 -5.97 -22.82
CA GLU A 613 0.53 -5.42 -22.77
C GLU A 613 0.19 -4.48 -23.92
N SER A 614 -1.11 -4.35 -24.21
CA SER A 614 -1.59 -3.45 -25.25
C SER A 614 -1.42 -1.97 -24.86
N SER A 615 -1.37 -1.09 -25.86
CA SER A 615 -1.32 0.37 -25.64
C SER A 615 -2.50 0.88 -24.81
N ASP A 616 -3.64 0.20 -24.87
CA ASP A 616 -4.86 0.58 -24.15
C ASP A 616 -4.70 0.36 -22.65
N VAL A 617 -4.09 -0.76 -22.22
CA VAL A 617 -3.83 -1.06 -20.81
C VAL A 617 -2.82 -0.08 -20.22
N ILE A 618 -1.77 0.25 -20.98
CA ILE A 618 -0.75 1.23 -20.60
C ILE A 618 -1.37 2.62 -20.43
N ALA A 619 -2.28 3.01 -21.34
CA ALA A 619 -2.98 4.29 -21.25
C ALA A 619 -3.88 4.36 -20.00
N ILE A 620 -4.61 3.28 -19.68
CA ILE A 620 -5.44 3.19 -18.46
C ILE A 620 -4.58 3.35 -17.20
N ALA A 621 -3.48 2.59 -17.09
CA ALA A 621 -2.58 2.67 -15.94
C ALA A 621 -1.95 4.06 -15.77
N SER A 622 -1.49 4.66 -16.87
CA SER A 622 -0.89 6.00 -16.85
C SER A 622 -1.91 7.08 -16.46
N GLN A 623 -3.15 7.01 -16.97
CA GLN A 623 -4.22 7.94 -16.59
C GLN A 623 -4.61 7.80 -15.12
N ALA A 624 -4.50 6.59 -14.58
CA ALA A 624 -4.69 6.29 -13.16
C ALA A 624 -3.53 6.75 -12.26
N GLY A 625 -2.47 7.34 -12.81
CA GLY A 625 -1.34 7.88 -12.06
C GLY A 625 -0.22 6.87 -11.75
N PHE A 626 -0.23 5.68 -12.36
CA PHE A 626 0.83 4.69 -12.18
C PHE A 626 2.06 5.01 -13.04
N ARG A 627 3.25 4.82 -12.47
CA ARG A 627 4.49 4.67 -13.24
C ARG A 627 4.50 3.30 -13.91
N CYS A 628 4.45 3.28 -15.23
CA CYS A 628 4.38 2.04 -15.99
C CYS A 628 5.77 1.59 -16.45
N PHE A 629 6.09 0.31 -16.24
CA PHE A 629 7.30 -0.35 -16.74
C PHE A 629 6.92 -1.50 -17.66
N GLN A 630 7.52 -1.58 -18.85
CA GLN A 630 7.16 -2.62 -19.83
C GLN A 630 8.15 -3.79 -19.83
N THR A 631 9.26 -3.66 -19.10
CA THR A 631 10.25 -4.72 -18.95
C THR A 631 10.73 -4.87 -17.51
N VAL A 632 11.13 -6.10 -17.15
CA VAL A 632 11.74 -6.42 -15.85
C VAL A 632 13.00 -5.56 -15.61
N ALA A 633 13.80 -5.34 -16.64
CA ALA A 633 15.05 -4.58 -16.53
C ALA A 633 14.82 -3.09 -16.21
N GLU A 634 13.78 -2.48 -16.78
CA GLU A 634 13.43 -1.09 -16.47
C GLU A 634 12.96 -0.93 -15.02
N LEU A 635 12.13 -1.85 -14.54
CA LEU A 635 11.72 -1.86 -13.14
C LEU A 635 12.92 -2.04 -12.21
N LYS A 636 13.77 -3.05 -12.45
CA LYS A 636 14.94 -3.31 -11.59
C LYS A 636 15.88 -2.10 -11.55
N ARG A 637 16.13 -1.47 -12.70
CA ARG A 637 16.94 -0.24 -12.75
C ARG A 637 16.32 0.88 -11.93
N TYR A 638 15.00 1.08 -12.04
CA TYR A 638 14.28 2.04 -11.21
C TYR A 638 14.41 1.68 -9.73
N VAL A 639 14.24 0.41 -9.36
CA VAL A 639 14.30 0.00 -7.97
C VAL A 639 15.72 0.11 -7.41
N GLU A 640 16.76 -0.28 -8.14
CA GLU A 640 18.16 -0.15 -7.71
C GLU A 640 18.59 1.33 -7.62
N ALA A 641 18.25 2.14 -8.62
CA ALA A 641 18.67 3.53 -8.70
C ALA A 641 17.84 4.46 -7.80
N ASP A 642 16.53 4.24 -7.74
CA ASP A 642 15.59 5.18 -7.12
C ASP A 642 14.98 4.67 -5.79
N ILE A 643 15.00 3.36 -5.50
CA ILE A 643 14.34 2.79 -4.30
C ILE A 643 15.33 2.21 -3.27
N LEU A 644 16.25 1.32 -3.67
CA LEU A 644 17.02 0.46 -2.78
C LEU A 644 18.36 1.00 -2.35
N VAL A 645 19.11 1.56 -3.29
CA VAL A 645 20.45 2.09 -3.07
C VAL A 645 21.27 1.19 -2.11
N GLN A 646 21.47 -0.10 -2.46
CA GLN A 646 22.46 -0.95 -1.79
C GLN A 646 23.85 -0.79 -2.43
N GLU A 647 24.87 -0.75 -1.58
CA GLU A 647 26.30 -0.81 -1.91
C GLU A 647 26.61 -2.05 -2.76
N GLU A 648 27.25 -1.90 -3.93
CA GLU A 648 27.99 -3.03 -4.49
C GLU A 648 29.20 -3.30 -3.60
N ALA A 649 29.12 -4.41 -2.85
CA ALA A 649 30.16 -4.90 -1.96
C ALA A 649 31.28 -5.62 -2.73
N ALA A 650 32.51 -5.32 -2.30
CA ALA A 650 33.82 -5.95 -2.55
C ALA A 650 34.54 -5.61 -3.88
#